data_AF-A0A3T0MYU3-F1
#
_entry.id   AF-A0A3T0MYU3-F1
#
_cell.length_a   1.000
_cell.length_b   1.000
_cell.length_c   1.000
_cell.angle_alpha   90.00
_cell.angle_beta   90.00
_cell.angle_gamma   90.00
#
_symmetry.space_group_name_H-M   'P 1'
#
loop_
_entity.id
_entity.type
_entity.pdbx_description
1 polymer ?
#
loop_
_entity_poly.entity_id
_entity_poly.type
_entity_poly.pdbx_seq_one_letter_code
_entity_poly.pdbx_strand_id
1 'polypeptide(L)'
;MERRLTAILTIDVVGYSGLMAKDEADTYVRLRAERNNFLEPTVATHNGHIIKLMGDGALIEFPSVVDAVSCAITIQESVAKRQVDVPPDQRILFRIGVNVGDVIVEEGDIYGDGVNVAARLEALAHPGGICVSRAVFEYTRGKVDHPFEAMGEHQVKNIPDPIDVYRVAMQNTVGKPPRTPRTMMRWLTLGGGGIAAMVAGLVLWFLPWLPTSSPFPPQEFQAPVDRPSLVVLPFDNLSADASDDYFADGLTDDLITDLSGLSGLLVIARNTAFTLTDQPVDIRDVGRKLGVRYVLDGSVRRAGDRIRINAQLIDSQTGDSLWADRIERNASDIFAVQDEVIRHIVETLSVRLSLSEQKRLERLPTQNLEAYDYYLRAEHAARTGFRPQLNEALALYTKSTELDPEFARAFAATARTEAYVMRSNYDDILAFPVARKRAYEHASKALKIDAELSLTYSVLAELQVIDSRYEDALISAERAVALGPNEAEAYAALNLVHTFSGRHADAVAAIETAQKLNPSLPNGTRLDASLAYMLNGQPERAVSILEQARDAAPNVDEIYTYLVAAYTLAGRIELAHAAAAEAERLEANMSVELYRMKFGHLRRAEDLTTFLGALAKGGLQKWPWGFDAGTREPLTADEIRHVTFGSIWQGNVEGIGPGVTQIGADGSLAFRTMAYIATGEVTISGDMLCERVESLSLGRTVCGPIYRNAASLVEGEYMYTYVNATKVFHFSPVD
;
A
#
# COMPACT_ATOMS: atom_id res chain seq x y z
N MET A 1 2.37 -30.32 11.15
CA MET A 1 2.78 -30.22 9.75
C MET A 1 2.60 -31.57 9.08
N GLU A 2 1.55 -31.70 8.27
CA GLU A 2 1.25 -32.93 7.51
C GLU A 2 1.59 -32.68 6.04
N ARG A 3 2.29 -33.61 5.39
CA ARG A 3 2.61 -33.55 3.96
C ARG A 3 1.87 -34.65 3.22
N ARG A 4 1.28 -34.32 2.07
CA ARG A 4 0.64 -35.30 1.20
C ARG A 4 0.70 -34.89 -0.27
N LEU A 5 0.81 -35.90 -1.14
CA LEU A 5 0.68 -35.74 -2.58
C LEU A 5 -0.80 -35.61 -2.96
N THR A 6 -1.17 -34.54 -3.65
CA THR A 6 -2.57 -34.27 -4.02
C THR A 6 -2.68 -33.65 -5.40
N ALA A 7 -3.86 -33.72 -6.02
CA ALA A 7 -4.15 -33.00 -7.26
C ALA A 7 -4.73 -31.62 -6.92
N ILE A 8 -4.20 -30.60 -7.57
CA ILE A 8 -4.47 -29.20 -7.27
C ILE A 8 -5.02 -28.55 -8.53
N LEU A 9 -6.18 -27.94 -8.40
CA LEU A 9 -6.86 -27.21 -9.46
C LEU A 9 -6.99 -25.75 -9.04
N THR A 10 -6.57 -24.86 -9.92
CA THR A 10 -6.72 -23.40 -9.77
C THR A 10 -7.62 -22.86 -10.86
N ILE A 11 -8.50 -21.93 -10.49
CA ILE A 11 -9.47 -21.27 -11.40
C ILE A 11 -9.30 -19.76 -11.27
N ASP A 12 -9.40 -19.05 -12.38
CA ASP A 12 -9.45 -17.58 -12.45
C ASP A 12 -10.48 -17.08 -13.50
N VAL A 13 -11.05 -15.88 -13.31
CA VAL A 13 -12.01 -15.27 -14.25
C VAL A 13 -11.31 -14.33 -15.22
N VAL A 14 -11.48 -14.60 -16.52
CA VAL A 14 -10.88 -13.81 -17.60
C VAL A 14 -11.42 -12.38 -17.59
N GLY A 15 -10.53 -11.41 -17.41
CA GLY A 15 -10.86 -10.00 -17.55
C GLY A 15 -11.82 -9.49 -16.47
N TYR A 16 -11.81 -10.13 -15.29
CA TYR A 16 -12.65 -9.78 -14.15
C TYR A 16 -12.66 -8.29 -13.83
N SER A 17 -11.48 -7.63 -13.79
CA SER A 17 -11.36 -6.19 -13.56
C SER A 17 -12.08 -5.35 -14.63
N GLY A 18 -12.13 -5.80 -15.87
CA GLY A 18 -12.84 -5.12 -16.97
C GLY A 18 -14.35 -5.34 -16.95
N LEU A 19 -14.82 -6.49 -16.45
CA LEU A 19 -16.24 -6.76 -16.21
C LEU A 19 -16.75 -5.92 -15.02
N MET A 20 -15.97 -5.86 -13.94
CA MET A 20 -16.25 -5.03 -12.76
C MET A 20 -16.29 -3.53 -13.07
N ALA A 21 -15.38 -3.03 -13.90
CA ALA A 21 -15.35 -1.63 -14.30
C ALA A 21 -16.57 -1.18 -15.13
N LYS A 22 -17.32 -2.13 -15.73
CA LYS A 22 -18.52 -1.83 -16.51
C LYS A 22 -19.80 -1.85 -15.69
N ASP A 23 -19.95 -2.85 -14.83
CA ASP A 23 -21.11 -3.01 -13.94
C ASP A 23 -20.75 -3.92 -12.77
N GLU A 24 -20.29 -3.30 -11.67
CA GLU A 24 -19.77 -3.98 -10.49
C GLU A 24 -20.84 -4.83 -9.78
N ALA A 25 -22.04 -4.27 -9.61
CA ALA A 25 -23.14 -4.93 -8.91
C ALA A 25 -23.67 -6.14 -9.68
N ASP A 26 -23.89 -6.02 -10.99
CA ASP A 26 -24.37 -7.12 -11.83
C ASP A 26 -23.30 -8.22 -11.96
N THR A 27 -22.04 -7.84 -12.20
CA THR A 27 -20.95 -8.81 -12.33
C THR A 27 -20.72 -9.59 -11.04
N TYR A 28 -20.81 -8.93 -9.86
CA TYR A 28 -20.62 -9.60 -8.57
C TYR A 28 -21.76 -10.59 -8.29
N VAL A 29 -23.01 -10.19 -8.54
CA VAL A 29 -24.17 -11.08 -8.35
C VAL A 29 -24.10 -12.28 -9.29
N ARG A 30 -23.71 -12.07 -10.56
CA ARG A 30 -23.61 -13.14 -11.56
C ARG A 30 -22.46 -14.09 -11.27
N LEU A 31 -21.30 -13.59 -10.86
CA LEU A 31 -20.18 -14.44 -10.47
C LEU A 31 -20.52 -15.26 -9.21
N ARG A 32 -21.16 -14.63 -8.21
CA ARG A 32 -21.61 -15.32 -7.00
C ARG A 32 -22.65 -16.40 -7.31
N ALA A 33 -23.55 -16.13 -8.26
CA ALA A 33 -24.54 -17.11 -8.72
C ALA A 33 -23.89 -18.29 -9.46
N GLU A 34 -22.94 -18.02 -10.37
CA GLU A 34 -22.18 -19.09 -11.07
C GLU A 34 -21.35 -19.92 -10.07
N ARG A 35 -20.74 -19.28 -9.07
CA ARG A 35 -19.97 -19.96 -8.04
C ARG A 35 -20.83 -20.88 -7.17
N ASN A 36 -21.88 -20.33 -6.56
CA ASN A 36 -22.70 -21.06 -5.59
C ASN A 36 -23.60 -22.11 -6.25
N ASN A 37 -24.15 -21.83 -7.44
CA ASN A 37 -25.13 -22.71 -8.07
C ASN A 37 -24.48 -23.75 -8.99
N PHE A 38 -23.21 -23.57 -9.38
CA PHE A 38 -22.59 -24.43 -10.36
C PHE A 38 -21.17 -24.90 -10.00
N LEU A 39 -20.26 -23.99 -9.62
CA LEU A 39 -18.87 -24.37 -9.33
C LEU A 39 -18.79 -25.26 -8.08
N GLU A 40 -19.37 -24.84 -6.96
CA GLU A 40 -19.35 -25.62 -5.70
C GLU A 40 -20.00 -27.01 -5.83
N PRO A 41 -21.21 -27.17 -6.44
CA PRO A 41 -21.79 -28.49 -6.66
C PRO A 41 -20.98 -29.39 -7.60
N THR A 42 -20.37 -28.82 -8.64
CA THR A 42 -19.56 -29.58 -9.61
C THR A 42 -18.30 -30.12 -8.97
N VAL A 43 -17.65 -29.31 -8.13
CA VAL A 43 -16.47 -29.72 -7.35
C VAL A 43 -16.82 -30.84 -6.38
N ALA A 44 -17.92 -30.70 -5.64
CA ALA A 44 -18.37 -31.73 -4.70
C ALA A 44 -18.72 -33.06 -5.40
N THR A 45 -19.35 -33.00 -6.58
CA THR A 45 -19.69 -34.20 -7.38
C THR A 45 -18.45 -34.98 -7.86
N HIS A 46 -17.33 -34.29 -8.02
CA HIS A 46 -16.04 -34.88 -8.40
C HIS A 46 -15.10 -35.06 -7.20
N ASN A 47 -15.63 -35.18 -5.98
CA ASN A 47 -14.85 -35.41 -4.75
C ASN A 47 -13.78 -34.34 -4.46
N GLY A 48 -13.93 -33.13 -5.00
CA GLY A 48 -13.03 -32.02 -4.73
C GLY A 48 -13.38 -31.27 -3.45
N HIS A 49 -12.38 -30.67 -2.83
CA HIS A 49 -12.51 -29.83 -1.66
C HIS A 49 -11.97 -28.43 -1.97
N ILE A 50 -12.81 -27.40 -1.84
CA ILE A 50 -12.38 -26.02 -2.04
C ILE A 50 -11.62 -25.59 -0.79
N ILE A 51 -10.34 -25.28 -0.96
CA ILE A 51 -9.45 -24.85 0.12
C ILE A 51 -9.68 -23.37 0.44
N LYS A 52 -9.67 -22.53 -0.60
CA LYS A 52 -9.96 -21.10 -0.45
C LYS A 52 -10.51 -20.48 -1.72
N LEU A 53 -11.25 -19.39 -1.52
CA LEU A 53 -11.76 -18.52 -2.58
C LEU A 53 -10.92 -17.24 -2.60
N MET A 54 -10.48 -16.84 -3.78
CA MET A 54 -9.56 -15.71 -3.98
C MET A 54 -10.28 -14.60 -4.78
N GLY A 55 -11.45 -14.17 -4.29
CA GLY A 55 -12.30 -13.22 -5.01
C GLY A 55 -12.96 -13.85 -6.24
N ASP A 56 -12.31 -13.70 -7.39
CA ASP A 56 -12.66 -14.27 -8.69
C ASP A 56 -12.02 -15.64 -8.97
N GLY A 57 -11.01 -16.02 -8.20
CA GLY A 57 -10.38 -17.33 -8.30
C GLY A 57 -10.78 -18.36 -7.23
N ALA A 58 -10.40 -19.62 -7.46
CA ALA A 58 -10.58 -20.70 -6.49
C ALA A 58 -9.38 -21.66 -6.49
N LEU A 59 -8.97 -22.09 -5.29
CA LEU A 59 -7.99 -23.15 -5.09
C LEU A 59 -8.69 -24.41 -4.56
N ILE A 60 -8.54 -25.52 -5.29
CA ILE A 60 -9.33 -26.73 -5.08
C ILE A 60 -8.39 -27.94 -5.03
N GLU A 61 -8.56 -28.76 -4.00
CA GLU A 61 -7.84 -30.01 -3.81
C GLU A 61 -8.68 -31.21 -4.25
N PHE A 62 -8.07 -32.18 -4.92
CA PHE A 62 -8.68 -33.44 -5.31
C PHE A 62 -7.82 -34.62 -4.88
N PRO A 63 -8.41 -35.66 -4.25
CA PRO A 63 -7.72 -36.92 -4.01
C PRO A 63 -7.36 -37.70 -5.29
N SER A 64 -7.99 -37.37 -6.42
CA SER A 64 -7.84 -38.05 -7.71
C SER A 64 -7.51 -37.06 -8.82
N VAL A 65 -6.42 -37.30 -9.56
CA VAL A 65 -6.03 -36.49 -10.73
C VAL A 65 -7.08 -36.57 -11.84
N VAL A 66 -7.69 -37.75 -12.02
CA VAL A 66 -8.75 -37.95 -13.02
C VAL A 66 -10.00 -37.14 -12.67
N ASP A 67 -10.35 -37.08 -11.39
CA ASP A 67 -11.49 -36.32 -10.90
C ASP A 67 -11.24 -34.81 -11.07
N ALA A 68 -10.03 -34.33 -10.77
CA ALA A 68 -9.63 -32.94 -10.99
C ALA A 68 -9.80 -32.51 -12.46
N VAL A 69 -9.28 -33.30 -13.39
CA VAL A 69 -9.39 -32.99 -14.83
C VAL A 69 -10.82 -33.13 -15.33
N SER A 70 -11.58 -34.12 -14.87
CA SER A 70 -13.00 -34.30 -15.24
C SER A 70 -13.88 -33.16 -14.71
N CYS A 71 -13.57 -32.68 -13.50
CA CYS A 71 -14.19 -31.49 -12.92
C CYS A 71 -13.89 -30.25 -13.77
N ALA A 72 -12.61 -30.02 -14.12
CA ALA A 72 -12.20 -28.90 -14.97
C ALA A 72 -12.93 -28.89 -16.32
N ILE A 73 -13.03 -30.06 -16.97
CA ILE A 73 -13.76 -30.23 -18.24
C ILE A 73 -15.24 -29.89 -18.05
N THR A 74 -15.89 -30.44 -17.03
CA THR A 74 -17.31 -30.21 -16.74
C THR A 74 -17.59 -28.74 -16.46
N ILE A 75 -16.70 -28.06 -15.74
CA ILE A 75 -16.78 -26.62 -15.47
C ILE A 75 -16.75 -25.84 -16.78
N GLN A 76 -15.75 -26.07 -17.63
CA GLN A 76 -15.60 -25.33 -18.88
C GLN A 76 -16.72 -25.59 -19.88
N GLU A 77 -17.20 -26.83 -20.03
CA GLU A 77 -18.33 -27.13 -20.92
C GLU A 77 -19.64 -26.49 -20.47
N SER A 78 -19.85 -26.48 -19.16
CA SER A 78 -21.04 -25.88 -18.56
C SER A 78 -21.05 -24.37 -18.69
N VAL A 79 -19.91 -23.72 -18.45
CA VAL A 79 -19.75 -22.28 -18.62
C VAL A 79 -19.90 -21.92 -20.09
N ALA A 80 -19.31 -22.70 -21.00
CA ALA A 80 -19.52 -22.52 -22.43
C ALA A 80 -21.00 -22.60 -22.83
N LYS A 81 -21.80 -23.51 -22.24
CA LYS A 81 -23.25 -23.64 -22.49
C LYS A 81 -24.06 -22.47 -21.90
N ARG A 82 -23.75 -22.04 -20.67
CA ARG A 82 -24.46 -20.95 -19.97
C ARG A 82 -24.18 -19.56 -20.55
N GLN A 83 -22.99 -19.37 -21.12
CA GLN A 83 -22.54 -18.08 -21.63
C GLN A 83 -22.80 -17.89 -23.13
N VAL A 84 -23.47 -18.84 -23.83
CA VAL A 84 -23.81 -18.72 -25.25
C VAL A 84 -24.66 -17.48 -25.53
N ASP A 85 -25.71 -17.30 -24.74
CA ASP A 85 -26.71 -16.23 -24.92
C ASP A 85 -26.33 -14.92 -24.20
N VAL A 86 -25.18 -14.89 -23.53
CA VAL A 86 -24.65 -13.69 -22.87
C VAL A 86 -23.83 -12.87 -23.87
N PRO A 87 -24.00 -11.53 -23.95
CA PRO A 87 -23.19 -10.65 -24.80
C PRO A 87 -21.68 -10.87 -24.58
N PRO A 88 -20.85 -10.90 -25.64
CA PRO A 88 -19.42 -11.23 -25.53
C PRO A 88 -18.64 -10.41 -24.50
N ASP A 89 -19.06 -9.17 -24.29
CA ASP A 89 -18.41 -8.21 -23.41
C ASP A 89 -18.89 -8.28 -21.95
N GLN A 90 -19.79 -9.24 -21.65
CA GLN A 90 -20.33 -9.55 -20.33
C GLN A 90 -20.15 -11.04 -19.97
N ARG A 91 -19.44 -11.84 -20.79
CA ARG A 91 -19.27 -13.27 -20.55
C ARG A 91 -18.29 -13.53 -19.42
N ILE A 92 -18.68 -14.39 -18.49
CA ILE A 92 -17.78 -14.92 -17.46
C ILE A 92 -17.11 -16.16 -18.04
N LEU A 93 -15.79 -16.08 -18.29
CA LEU A 93 -14.99 -17.20 -18.79
C LEU A 93 -13.92 -17.54 -17.76
N PHE A 94 -13.66 -18.83 -17.56
CA PHE A 94 -12.62 -19.26 -16.63
C PHE A 94 -11.34 -19.67 -17.36
N ARG A 95 -10.21 -19.52 -16.67
CA ARG A 95 -8.96 -20.23 -16.94
C ARG A 95 -8.76 -21.27 -15.84
N ILE A 96 -8.25 -22.45 -16.21
CA ILE A 96 -8.04 -23.54 -15.26
C ILE A 96 -6.65 -24.14 -15.43
N GLY A 97 -5.95 -24.31 -14.31
CA GLY A 97 -4.66 -24.99 -14.21
C GLY A 97 -4.74 -26.20 -13.29
N VAL A 98 -4.25 -27.36 -13.74
CA VAL A 98 -4.24 -28.60 -12.93
C VAL A 98 -2.83 -29.16 -12.79
N ASN A 99 -2.39 -29.40 -11.56
CA ASN A 99 -1.11 -30.05 -11.25
C ASN A 99 -1.28 -31.17 -10.22
N VAL A 100 -0.30 -32.08 -10.14
CA VAL A 100 -0.14 -33.00 -9.00
C VAL A 100 1.19 -32.68 -8.32
N GLY A 101 1.20 -32.57 -6.99
CA GLY A 101 2.40 -32.19 -6.26
C GLY A 101 2.27 -32.43 -4.76
N ASP A 102 3.42 -32.44 -4.07
CA ASP A 102 3.48 -32.53 -2.62
C ASP A 102 3.06 -31.19 -2.02
N VAL A 103 2.14 -31.23 -1.05
CA VAL A 103 1.64 -30.04 -0.36
C VAL A 103 1.78 -30.20 1.14
N ILE A 104 2.04 -29.08 1.80
CA ILE A 104 2.02 -28.93 3.24
C ILE A 104 0.63 -28.44 3.64
N VAL A 105 -0.04 -29.16 4.54
CA VAL A 105 -1.35 -28.80 5.07
C VAL A 105 -1.17 -28.14 6.44
N GLU A 106 -1.69 -26.92 6.59
CA GLU A 106 -1.68 -26.15 7.84
C GLU A 106 -2.97 -25.33 7.96
N GLU A 107 -3.65 -25.45 9.11
CA GLU A 107 -4.90 -24.72 9.43
C GLU A 107 -6.04 -24.81 8.38
N GLY A 108 -6.04 -25.85 7.54
CA GLY A 108 -7.04 -26.04 6.49
C GLY A 108 -6.68 -25.40 5.14
N ASP A 109 -5.49 -24.82 5.00
CA ASP A 109 -4.92 -24.35 3.74
C ASP A 109 -3.81 -25.30 3.23
N ILE A 110 -3.45 -25.18 1.95
CA ILE A 110 -2.40 -25.97 1.30
C ILE A 110 -1.31 -25.07 0.72
N TYR A 111 -0.05 -25.43 0.99
CA TYR A 111 1.13 -24.69 0.56
C TYR A 111 2.17 -25.59 -0.10
N GLY A 112 3.01 -25.02 -0.97
CA GLY A 112 4.14 -25.71 -1.59
C GLY A 112 4.17 -25.57 -3.12
N ASP A 113 5.24 -26.08 -3.71
CA ASP A 113 5.53 -25.94 -5.14
C ASP A 113 4.39 -26.48 -6.02
N GLY A 114 3.69 -27.52 -5.57
CA GLY A 114 2.54 -28.10 -6.28
C GLY A 114 1.44 -27.07 -6.56
N VAL A 115 1.18 -26.17 -5.60
CA VAL A 115 0.16 -25.11 -5.71
C VAL A 115 0.63 -24.01 -6.66
N ASN A 116 1.90 -23.63 -6.55
CA ASN A 116 2.52 -22.64 -7.43
C ASN A 116 2.48 -23.10 -8.89
N VAL A 117 2.81 -24.36 -9.18
CA VAL A 117 2.72 -24.93 -10.54
C VAL A 117 1.29 -24.84 -11.08
N ALA A 118 0.28 -25.22 -10.28
CA ALA A 118 -1.12 -25.20 -10.72
C ALA A 118 -1.56 -23.79 -11.14
N ALA A 119 -1.26 -22.77 -10.33
CA ALA A 119 -1.56 -21.38 -10.63
C ALA A 119 -0.84 -20.87 -11.90
N ARG A 120 0.38 -21.34 -12.18
CA ARG A 120 1.09 -20.97 -13.42
C ARG A 120 0.50 -21.65 -14.64
N LEU A 121 0.03 -22.89 -14.51
CA LEU A 121 -0.70 -23.55 -15.58
C LEU A 121 -2.01 -22.82 -15.90
N GLU A 122 -2.73 -22.36 -14.88
CA GLU A 122 -3.95 -21.55 -15.06
C GLU A 122 -3.65 -20.29 -15.90
N ALA A 123 -2.61 -19.53 -15.52
CA ALA A 123 -2.24 -18.31 -16.23
C ALA A 123 -1.83 -18.53 -17.70
N LEU A 124 -1.37 -19.74 -18.05
CA LEU A 124 -1.04 -20.14 -19.43
C LEU A 124 -2.28 -20.56 -20.25
N ALA A 125 -3.41 -20.84 -19.60
CA ALA A 125 -4.63 -21.20 -20.28
C ALA A 125 -5.22 -19.99 -21.01
N HIS A 126 -5.68 -20.20 -22.25
CA HIS A 126 -6.50 -19.20 -22.94
C HIS A 126 -7.88 -19.10 -22.24
N PRO A 127 -8.66 -18.02 -22.47
CA PRO A 127 -10.03 -17.95 -21.98
C PRO A 127 -10.87 -19.19 -22.32
N GLY A 128 -11.52 -19.80 -21.33
CA GLY A 128 -12.24 -21.07 -21.50
C GLY A 128 -11.35 -22.31 -21.63
N GLY A 129 -10.06 -22.20 -21.31
CA GLY A 129 -9.05 -23.25 -21.47
C GLY A 129 -8.69 -23.98 -20.19
N ILE A 130 -8.06 -25.14 -20.36
CA ILE A 130 -7.50 -25.96 -19.28
C ILE A 130 -6.06 -26.32 -19.67
N CYS A 131 -5.11 -25.98 -18.80
CA CYS A 131 -3.71 -26.36 -18.92
C CYS A 131 -3.30 -27.28 -17.77
N VAL A 132 -2.51 -28.31 -18.07
CA VAL A 132 -2.10 -29.34 -17.11
C VAL A 132 -0.60 -29.61 -17.21
N SER A 133 0.01 -30.05 -16.10
CA SER A 133 1.41 -30.49 -16.10
C SER A 133 1.57 -31.85 -16.80
N ARG A 134 2.80 -32.20 -17.18
CA ARG A 134 3.14 -33.54 -17.71
C ARG A 134 2.64 -34.66 -16.81
N ALA A 135 2.85 -34.57 -15.50
CA ALA A 135 2.41 -35.60 -14.57
C ALA A 135 0.90 -35.82 -14.64
N VAL A 136 0.11 -34.73 -14.67
CA VAL A 136 -1.35 -34.81 -14.80
C VAL A 136 -1.73 -35.46 -16.14
N PHE A 137 -1.15 -34.99 -17.25
CA PHE A 137 -1.37 -35.58 -18.57
C PHE A 137 -1.10 -37.10 -18.60
N GLU A 138 0.03 -37.54 -18.05
CA GLU A 138 0.41 -38.95 -18.00
C GLU A 138 -0.59 -39.79 -17.19
N TYR A 139 -1.07 -39.28 -16.05
CA TYR A 139 -2.05 -39.98 -15.22
C TYR A 139 -3.45 -40.05 -15.84
N THR A 140 -3.84 -39.06 -16.66
CA THR A 140 -5.18 -38.96 -17.25
C THR A 140 -5.28 -39.44 -18.70
N ARG A 141 -4.16 -39.70 -19.38
CA ARG A 141 -4.16 -40.15 -20.78
C ARG A 141 -4.99 -41.43 -20.94
N GLY A 142 -6.05 -41.36 -21.75
CA GLY A 142 -6.96 -42.48 -22.02
C GLY A 142 -7.99 -42.76 -20.92
N LYS A 143 -8.08 -41.91 -19.89
CA LYS A 143 -9.07 -42.01 -18.80
C LYS A 143 -10.09 -40.86 -18.78
N VAL A 144 -9.90 -39.85 -19.63
CA VAL A 144 -10.82 -38.72 -19.81
C VAL A 144 -11.16 -38.58 -21.29
N ASP A 145 -12.39 -38.15 -21.60
CA ASP A 145 -12.97 -38.15 -22.95
C ASP A 145 -12.50 -36.99 -23.86
N HIS A 146 -11.41 -36.29 -23.48
CA HIS A 146 -10.84 -35.18 -24.24
C HIS A 146 -9.37 -35.43 -24.63
N PRO A 147 -8.96 -35.10 -25.88
CA PRO A 147 -7.57 -35.18 -26.29
C PRO A 147 -6.74 -34.06 -25.65
N PHE A 148 -5.43 -34.30 -25.50
CA PHE A 148 -4.47 -33.32 -25.01
C PHE A 148 -3.53 -32.88 -26.13
N GLU A 149 -3.20 -31.60 -26.15
CA GLU A 149 -2.27 -30.97 -27.10
C GLU A 149 -1.02 -30.51 -26.34
N ALA A 150 0.16 -30.96 -26.77
CA ALA A 150 1.41 -30.51 -26.17
C ALA A 150 1.67 -29.04 -26.50
N MET A 151 1.94 -28.24 -25.46
CA MET A 151 2.40 -26.85 -25.60
C MET A 151 3.92 -26.74 -25.50
N GLY A 152 4.60 -27.76 -24.96
CA GLY A 152 6.06 -27.81 -24.82
C GLY A 152 6.55 -27.28 -23.46
N GLU A 153 7.87 -27.19 -23.31
CA GLU A 153 8.51 -26.67 -22.10
C GLU A 153 8.25 -25.16 -21.95
N HIS A 154 7.72 -24.79 -20.80
CA HIS A 154 7.53 -23.39 -20.41
C HIS A 154 8.36 -23.13 -19.16
N GLN A 155 9.26 -22.16 -19.25
CA GLN A 155 9.90 -21.62 -18.06
C GLN A 155 8.85 -20.80 -17.31
N VAL A 156 8.53 -21.21 -16.09
CA VAL A 156 7.60 -20.50 -15.23
C VAL A 156 8.34 -19.96 -14.01
N LYS A 157 7.90 -18.80 -13.54
CA LYS A 157 8.51 -18.07 -12.43
C LYS A 157 8.57 -18.94 -11.16
N ASN A 158 9.71 -18.90 -10.46
CA ASN A 158 10.00 -19.59 -9.20
C ASN A 158 10.02 -21.13 -9.26
N ILE A 159 10.25 -21.71 -10.44
CA ILE A 159 10.49 -23.15 -10.61
C ILE A 159 11.79 -23.32 -11.39
N PRO A 160 12.82 -23.96 -10.82
CA PRO A 160 14.14 -24.03 -11.43
C PRO A 160 14.14 -24.80 -12.75
N ASP A 161 13.31 -25.86 -12.84
CA ASP A 161 13.19 -26.68 -14.03
C ASP A 161 12.00 -26.25 -14.93
N PRO A 162 12.17 -26.21 -16.27
CA PRO A 162 11.07 -25.97 -17.20
C PRO A 162 9.94 -26.99 -17.02
N ILE A 163 8.69 -26.54 -17.12
CA ILE A 163 7.53 -27.42 -17.00
C ILE A 163 6.96 -27.71 -18.37
N ASP A 164 6.77 -28.99 -18.68
CA ASP A 164 6.02 -29.42 -19.84
C ASP A 164 4.52 -29.25 -19.64
N VAL A 165 3.94 -28.41 -20.49
CA VAL A 165 2.53 -28.03 -20.42
C VAL A 165 1.73 -28.72 -21.51
N TYR A 166 0.55 -29.21 -21.15
CA TYR A 166 -0.43 -29.79 -22.07
C TYR A 166 -1.75 -29.05 -21.94
N ARG A 167 -2.41 -28.77 -23.07
CA ARG A 167 -3.75 -28.20 -23.12
C ARG A 167 -4.79 -29.30 -23.35
N VAL A 168 -5.91 -29.24 -22.63
CA VAL A 168 -7.07 -30.09 -22.94
C VAL A 168 -7.83 -29.50 -24.14
N ALA A 169 -8.04 -30.28 -25.19
CA ALA A 169 -8.76 -29.84 -26.38
C ALA A 169 -10.28 -29.83 -26.12
N MET A 170 -10.84 -28.64 -25.99
CA MET A 170 -12.27 -28.40 -25.80
C MET A 170 -12.99 -28.30 -27.15
N GLN A 171 -14.16 -28.94 -27.30
CA GLN A 171 -14.87 -29.02 -28.58
C GLN A 171 -15.55 -27.70 -29.03
N ASN A 172 -15.61 -26.67 -28.17
CA ASN A 172 -16.18 -25.36 -28.50
C ASN A 172 -15.34 -24.21 -27.90
N THR A 173 -14.28 -23.79 -28.59
CA THR A 173 -13.57 -22.55 -28.24
C THR A 173 -14.26 -21.36 -28.91
N VAL A 174 -15.00 -20.58 -28.14
CA VAL A 174 -15.49 -19.28 -28.57
C VAL A 174 -14.31 -18.31 -28.54
N GLY A 175 -13.73 -18.03 -29.71
CA GLY A 175 -12.72 -16.99 -29.88
C GLY A 175 -11.39 -17.48 -30.45
N LYS A 176 -11.35 -17.82 -31.74
CA LYS A 176 -10.13 -17.64 -32.54
C LYS A 176 -10.21 -16.24 -33.17
N PRO A 177 -9.25 -15.32 -32.94
CA PRO A 177 -9.11 -14.17 -33.80
C PRO A 177 -8.69 -14.66 -35.20
N PRO A 178 -9.31 -14.16 -36.29
CA PRO A 178 -8.98 -14.61 -37.62
C PRO A 178 -7.56 -14.17 -37.98
N ARG A 179 -6.72 -15.14 -38.36
CA ARG A 179 -5.45 -14.91 -39.03
C ARG A 179 -5.72 -14.14 -40.32
N THR A 180 -5.32 -12.88 -40.39
CA THR A 180 -5.34 -12.10 -41.63
C THR A 180 -4.33 -12.70 -42.63
N PRO A 181 -4.74 -13.08 -43.85
CA PRO A 181 -3.80 -13.49 -44.87
C PRO A 181 -3.17 -12.26 -45.53
N ARG A 182 -1.86 -12.32 -45.73
CA ARG A 182 -1.09 -11.44 -46.62
C ARG A 182 -1.57 -11.65 -48.07
N THR A 183 -1.68 -10.52 -48.77
CA THR A 183 -1.64 -10.34 -50.23
C THR A 183 -2.75 -10.98 -51.07
N MET A 184 -3.58 -10.15 -51.72
CA MET A 184 -3.39 -9.82 -53.13
C MET A 184 -4.32 -8.68 -53.57
N MET A 185 -3.70 -7.77 -54.30
CA MET A 185 -4.23 -6.60 -54.99
C MET A 185 -5.19 -7.00 -56.14
N ARG A 186 -6.36 -6.33 -56.22
CA ARG A 186 -6.94 -5.65 -57.41
C ARG A 186 -8.44 -5.34 -57.21
N TRP A 187 -8.91 -4.28 -57.88
CA TRP A 187 -10.28 -3.77 -58.00
C TRP A 187 -10.78 -3.08 -56.70
N LEU A 188 -10.92 -1.75 -56.59
CA LEU A 188 -11.69 -0.85 -57.44
C LEU A 188 -11.12 0.58 -57.42
N THR A 189 -10.99 1.14 -58.61
CA THR A 189 -10.79 2.55 -58.92
C THR A 189 -12.08 3.36 -58.77
N LEU A 190 -11.90 4.66 -58.51
CA LEU A 190 -12.81 5.82 -58.70
C LEU A 190 -13.63 6.27 -57.47
N GLY A 191 -13.19 7.40 -56.88
CA GLY A 191 -13.98 8.18 -55.92
C GLY A 191 -13.21 9.02 -54.87
N GLY A 192 -11.88 8.97 -54.81
CA GLY A 192 -11.10 9.44 -53.65
C GLY A 192 -10.65 10.90 -53.61
N GLY A 193 -10.95 11.75 -54.61
CA GLY A 193 -10.36 13.09 -54.69
C GLY A 193 -10.93 14.13 -53.71
N GLY A 194 -12.24 14.09 -53.44
CA GLY A 194 -12.92 15.14 -52.67
C GLY A 194 -12.77 14.99 -51.14
N ILE A 195 -12.73 13.75 -50.66
CA ILE A 195 -12.77 13.47 -49.21
C ILE A 195 -11.40 13.73 -48.57
N ALA A 196 -10.30 13.39 -49.27
CA ALA A 196 -8.96 13.60 -48.75
C ALA A 196 -8.61 15.10 -48.56
N ALA A 197 -9.08 15.97 -49.46
CA ALA A 197 -8.86 17.42 -49.35
C ALA A 197 -9.66 18.05 -48.21
N MET A 198 -10.88 17.57 -47.96
CA MET A 198 -11.72 18.02 -46.84
C MET A 198 -11.14 17.59 -45.47
N VAL A 199 -10.65 16.35 -45.37
CA VAL A 199 -10.02 15.85 -44.14
C VAL A 199 -8.71 16.57 -43.87
N ALA A 200 -7.89 16.83 -44.89
CA ALA A 200 -6.64 17.57 -44.74
C ALA A 200 -6.88 19.03 -44.29
N GLY A 201 -7.92 19.69 -44.83
CA GLY A 201 -8.30 21.05 -44.42
C GLY A 201 -8.80 21.13 -42.98
N LEU A 202 -9.59 20.15 -42.53
CA LEU A 202 -10.06 20.05 -41.14
C LEU A 202 -8.92 19.76 -40.15
N VAL A 203 -7.98 18.88 -40.51
CA VAL A 203 -6.82 18.54 -39.67
C VAL A 203 -5.87 19.73 -39.52
N LEU A 204 -5.62 20.49 -40.60
CA LEU A 204 -4.76 21.68 -40.56
C LEU A 204 -5.37 22.86 -39.79
N TRP A 205 -6.70 22.95 -39.71
CA TRP A 205 -7.40 24.01 -38.98
C TRP A 205 -7.42 23.77 -37.46
N PHE A 206 -7.42 22.51 -37.02
CA PHE A 206 -7.38 22.13 -35.60
C PHE A 206 -5.97 22.01 -35.00
N LEU A 207 -4.92 21.96 -35.83
CA LEU A 207 -3.52 21.83 -35.37
C LEU A 207 -3.02 22.92 -34.39
N PRO A 208 -3.45 24.20 -34.46
CA PRO A 208 -3.03 25.22 -33.51
C PRO A 208 -3.79 25.21 -32.17
N TRP A 209 -4.85 24.39 -32.05
CA TRP A 209 -5.74 24.32 -30.87
C TRP A 209 -5.66 22.98 -30.13
N LEU A 210 -4.81 22.05 -30.59
CA LEU A 210 -4.48 20.86 -29.83
C LEU A 210 -3.66 21.29 -28.60
N PRO A 211 -4.12 21.04 -27.37
CA PRO A 211 -3.30 21.25 -26.19
C PRO A 211 -2.06 20.40 -26.33
N THR A 212 -0.88 21.02 -26.32
CA THR A 212 0.41 20.33 -26.19
C THR A 212 0.56 19.82 -24.76
N SER A 213 -0.41 19.04 -24.28
CA SER A 213 -0.16 18.05 -23.25
C SER A 213 0.41 16.84 -23.97
N SER A 214 1.71 16.89 -24.25
CA SER A 214 2.45 15.64 -24.45
C SER A 214 2.16 14.77 -23.23
N PRO A 215 1.72 13.51 -23.37
CA PRO A 215 1.94 12.56 -22.30
C PRO A 215 3.45 12.60 -22.07
N PHE A 216 3.86 12.99 -20.85
CA PHE A 216 5.26 12.97 -20.47
C PHE A 216 5.80 11.59 -20.91
N PRO A 217 6.86 11.53 -21.75
CA PRO A 217 7.54 10.26 -21.93
C PRO A 217 7.94 9.76 -20.54
N PRO A 218 7.87 8.45 -20.25
CA PRO A 218 8.41 7.92 -19.00
C PRO A 218 9.83 8.46 -18.88
N GLN A 219 10.08 9.22 -17.80
CA GLN A 219 11.35 9.85 -17.57
C GLN A 219 12.36 8.73 -17.34
N GLU A 220 13.10 8.35 -18.38
CA GLU A 220 14.23 7.44 -18.24
C GLU A 220 15.20 8.07 -17.25
N PHE A 221 15.35 7.43 -16.10
CA PHE A 221 16.18 7.89 -15.01
C PHE A 221 17.63 8.00 -15.49
N GLN A 222 18.22 9.18 -15.36
CA GLN A 222 19.67 9.36 -15.43
C GLN A 222 20.15 9.81 -14.06
N ALA A 223 20.89 8.95 -13.34
CA ALA A 223 21.59 9.39 -12.14
C ALA A 223 22.50 10.58 -12.48
N PRO A 224 22.61 11.59 -11.61
CA PRO A 224 23.60 12.65 -11.75
C PRO A 224 25.02 12.06 -11.85
N VAL A 225 25.79 12.53 -12.83
CA VAL A 225 27.08 11.96 -13.27
C VAL A 225 28.24 12.20 -12.27
N ASP A 226 28.01 12.93 -11.17
CA ASP A 226 29.09 13.44 -10.31
C ASP A 226 29.49 12.53 -9.14
N ARG A 227 28.73 11.46 -8.85
CA ARG A 227 29.05 10.49 -7.79
C ARG A 227 28.58 9.06 -8.12
N PRO A 228 29.27 8.00 -7.65
CA PRO A 228 28.85 6.62 -7.86
C PRO A 228 27.42 6.39 -7.36
N SER A 229 26.57 5.82 -8.21
CA SER A 229 25.19 5.46 -7.89
C SER A 229 25.05 3.95 -7.70
N LEU A 230 24.46 3.53 -6.59
CA LEU A 230 24.38 2.15 -6.13
C LEU A 230 22.93 1.79 -5.78
N VAL A 231 22.51 0.58 -6.16
CA VAL A 231 21.36 -0.10 -5.55
C VAL A 231 21.84 -1.37 -4.88
N VAL A 232 21.31 -1.68 -3.70
CA VAL A 232 21.52 -2.97 -3.04
C VAL A 232 20.26 -3.79 -3.21
N LEU A 233 20.36 -4.93 -3.88
CA LEU A 233 19.24 -5.85 -4.07
C LEU A 233 18.99 -6.66 -2.78
N PRO A 234 17.74 -7.09 -2.53
CA PRO A 234 17.43 -8.04 -1.46
C PRO A 234 18.32 -9.27 -1.58
N PHE A 235 19.02 -9.63 -0.51
CA PHE A 235 19.86 -10.81 -0.53
C PHE A 235 19.00 -12.07 -0.53
N ASP A 236 19.34 -13.04 -1.37
CA ASP A 236 18.63 -14.32 -1.41
C ASP A 236 18.79 -15.07 -0.08
N ASN A 237 17.68 -15.54 0.51
CA ASN A 237 17.73 -16.48 1.62
C ASN A 237 17.99 -17.90 1.10
N LEU A 238 19.19 -18.42 1.32
CA LEU A 238 19.59 -19.78 0.98
C LEU A 238 19.62 -20.71 2.20
N SER A 239 18.98 -20.31 3.30
CA SER A 239 18.83 -21.09 4.53
C SER A 239 17.78 -22.19 4.35
N ALA A 240 17.79 -23.20 5.22
CA ALA A 240 16.82 -24.30 5.15
C ALA A 240 15.43 -23.89 5.68
N ASP A 241 15.38 -22.85 6.50
CA ASP A 241 14.17 -22.31 7.11
C ASP A 241 13.75 -21.02 6.38
N ALA A 242 12.57 -21.05 5.76
CA ALA A 242 11.99 -19.87 5.10
C ALA A 242 11.60 -18.78 6.11
N SER A 243 11.47 -19.12 7.40
CA SER A 243 11.23 -18.11 8.44
C SER A 243 12.42 -17.16 8.65
N ASP A 244 13.59 -17.43 8.09
CA ASP A 244 14.76 -16.53 8.10
C ASP A 244 14.71 -15.45 6.99
N ASP A 245 13.65 -15.34 6.19
CA ASP A 245 13.55 -14.31 5.14
C ASP A 245 13.68 -12.88 5.71
N TYR A 246 13.12 -12.63 6.90
CA TYR A 246 13.29 -11.33 7.58
C TYR A 246 14.76 -11.01 7.90
N PHE A 247 15.59 -12.05 8.09
CA PHE A 247 17.00 -11.88 8.43
C PHE A 247 17.80 -11.42 7.21
N ALA A 248 17.60 -12.05 6.05
CA ALA A 248 18.22 -11.64 4.80
C ALA A 248 17.75 -10.23 4.39
N ASP A 249 16.44 -9.99 4.44
CA ASP A 249 15.83 -8.69 4.20
C ASP A 249 16.38 -7.59 5.12
N GLY A 250 16.55 -7.92 6.40
CA GLY A 250 17.04 -7.03 7.44
C GLY A 250 18.51 -6.67 7.25
N LEU A 251 19.35 -7.65 6.91
CA LEU A 251 20.75 -7.43 6.57
C LEU A 251 20.92 -6.51 5.35
N THR A 252 20.12 -6.72 4.31
CA THR A 252 20.08 -5.83 3.15
C THR A 252 19.69 -4.40 3.55
N ASP A 253 18.66 -4.24 4.38
CA ASP A 253 18.19 -2.91 4.82
C ASP A 253 19.24 -2.15 5.62
N ASP A 254 19.94 -2.83 6.53
CA ASP A 254 21.03 -2.23 7.29
C ASP A 254 22.18 -1.77 6.39
N LEU A 255 22.56 -2.58 5.38
CA LEU A 255 23.55 -2.15 4.38
C LEU A 255 23.09 -0.92 3.61
N ILE A 256 21.82 -0.86 3.19
CA ILE A 256 21.25 0.32 2.51
C ILE A 256 21.31 1.53 3.43
N THR A 257 20.96 1.37 4.71
CA THR A 257 20.96 2.43 5.72
C THR A 257 22.36 3.00 5.92
N ASP A 258 23.36 2.15 6.15
CA ASP A 258 24.74 2.58 6.39
C ASP A 258 25.36 3.26 5.17
N LEU A 259 25.11 2.71 3.97
CA LEU A 259 25.59 3.30 2.72
C LEU A 259 24.87 4.62 2.38
N SER A 260 23.60 4.77 2.78
CA SER A 260 22.81 5.99 2.51
C SER A 260 23.34 7.21 3.27
N GLY A 261 23.99 6.98 4.42
CA GLY A 261 24.68 8.01 5.18
C GLY A 261 25.95 8.57 4.51
N LEU A 262 26.41 7.98 3.40
CA LEU A 262 27.64 8.39 2.71
C LEU A 262 27.36 9.42 1.61
N SER A 263 27.76 10.67 1.85
CA SER A 263 27.57 11.80 0.94
C SER A 263 28.22 11.60 -0.44
N GLY A 264 29.33 10.86 -0.48
CA GLY A 264 30.05 10.49 -1.70
C GLY A 264 29.39 9.41 -2.56
N LEU A 265 28.27 8.83 -2.10
CA LEU A 265 27.47 7.86 -2.86
C LEU A 265 26.07 8.42 -3.14
N LEU A 266 25.46 7.94 -4.21
CA LEU A 266 24.02 7.98 -4.41
C LEU A 266 23.47 6.57 -4.19
N VAL A 267 22.62 6.36 -3.19
CA VAL A 267 22.05 5.04 -2.87
C VAL A 267 20.55 5.05 -3.13
N ILE A 268 20.05 4.05 -3.87
CA ILE A 268 18.62 3.86 -4.08
C ILE A 268 18.01 3.17 -2.86
N ALA A 269 16.90 3.72 -2.38
CA ALA A 269 16.23 3.29 -1.17
C ALA A 269 15.65 1.87 -1.28
N ARG A 270 15.55 1.25 -0.11
CA ARG A 270 15.03 -0.09 0.09
C ARG A 270 13.72 -0.39 -0.63
N ASN A 271 12.70 0.45 -0.45
CA ASN A 271 11.36 0.16 -1.00
C ASN A 271 11.39 -0.02 -2.52
N THR A 272 12.29 0.67 -3.22
CA THR A 272 12.49 0.48 -4.66
C THR A 272 13.24 -0.82 -4.96
N ALA A 273 14.35 -1.08 -4.27
CA ALA A 273 15.12 -2.31 -4.44
C ALA A 273 14.27 -3.58 -4.24
N PHE A 274 13.38 -3.57 -3.24
CA PHE A 274 12.51 -4.70 -2.90
C PHE A 274 11.33 -4.88 -3.86
N THR A 275 11.08 -3.93 -4.77
CA THR A 275 10.15 -4.16 -5.90
C THR A 275 10.79 -4.93 -7.06
N LEU A 276 12.11 -5.14 -7.03
CA LEU A 276 12.85 -5.86 -8.07
C LEU A 276 12.97 -7.35 -7.79
N THR A 277 12.61 -7.79 -6.60
CA THR A 277 12.48 -9.20 -6.23
C THR A 277 11.32 -9.86 -6.98
N ASP A 278 11.49 -11.12 -7.36
CA ASP A 278 10.56 -11.98 -8.13
C ASP A 278 10.71 -12.04 -9.67
N GLN A 279 11.86 -11.67 -10.24
CA GLN A 279 12.19 -11.96 -11.64
C GLN A 279 13.68 -12.33 -11.72
N PRO A 280 14.15 -13.20 -12.63
CA PRO A 280 15.56 -13.20 -13.01
C PRO A 280 15.84 -11.87 -13.69
N VAL A 281 16.22 -10.85 -12.92
CA VAL A 281 16.48 -9.52 -13.46
C VAL A 281 17.88 -9.51 -14.08
N ASP A 282 17.98 -9.22 -15.37
CA ASP A 282 19.27 -8.82 -15.94
C ASP A 282 19.72 -7.57 -15.18
N ILE A 283 20.90 -7.62 -14.56
CA ILE A 283 21.49 -6.50 -13.80
C ILE A 283 21.60 -5.24 -14.66
N ARG A 284 21.73 -5.38 -15.99
CA ARG A 284 21.68 -4.26 -16.94
C ARG A 284 20.31 -3.60 -17.00
N ASP A 285 19.25 -4.40 -16.90
CA ASP A 285 17.88 -3.91 -16.83
C ASP A 285 17.61 -3.20 -15.51
N VAL A 286 18.13 -3.71 -14.39
CA VAL A 286 18.12 -3.01 -13.10
C VAL A 286 18.79 -1.64 -13.25
N GLY A 287 20.03 -1.65 -13.76
CA GLY A 287 20.83 -0.45 -13.96
C GLY A 287 20.13 0.58 -14.83
N ARG A 288 19.51 0.17 -15.94
CA ARG A 288 18.76 1.06 -16.83
C ARG A 288 17.46 1.56 -16.22
N LYS A 289 16.68 0.69 -15.56
CA LYS A 289 15.37 1.03 -14.99
C LYS A 289 15.50 2.01 -13.83
N LEU A 290 16.51 1.81 -12.98
CA LEU A 290 16.80 2.68 -11.83
C LEU A 290 17.85 3.75 -12.16
N GLY A 291 18.37 3.76 -13.38
CA GLY A 291 19.52 4.56 -13.85
C GLY A 291 20.69 4.62 -12.88
N VAL A 292 21.02 3.48 -12.26
CA VAL A 292 22.18 3.30 -11.39
C VAL A 292 23.32 2.58 -12.12
N ARG A 293 24.54 3.04 -11.89
CA ARG A 293 25.78 2.45 -12.41
C ARG A 293 26.20 1.15 -11.72
N TYR A 294 25.96 1.01 -10.42
CA TYR A 294 26.43 -0.13 -9.65
C TYR A 294 25.27 -0.87 -8.98
N VAL A 295 25.38 -2.19 -8.93
CA VAL A 295 24.42 -3.08 -8.26
C VAL A 295 25.18 -3.95 -7.27
N LEU A 296 24.77 -3.95 -6.01
CA LEU A 296 25.19 -4.92 -5.00
C LEU A 296 24.14 -6.04 -4.95
N ASP A 297 24.58 -7.24 -5.24
CA ASP A 297 23.76 -8.46 -5.24
C ASP A 297 24.38 -9.49 -4.30
N GLY A 298 23.57 -10.38 -3.72
CA GLY A 298 24.07 -11.28 -2.69
C GLY A 298 23.07 -12.30 -2.18
N SER A 299 23.56 -13.15 -1.28
CA SER A 299 22.78 -14.21 -0.65
C SER A 299 23.24 -14.44 0.78
N VAL A 300 22.32 -14.80 1.67
CA VAL A 300 22.58 -15.17 3.06
C VAL A 300 22.20 -16.62 3.28
N ARG A 301 23.02 -17.36 4.00
CA ARG A 301 22.67 -18.67 4.55
C ARG A 301 23.01 -18.71 6.03
N ARG A 302 22.00 -18.91 6.86
CA ARG A 302 22.13 -19.19 8.29
C ARG A 302 22.02 -20.70 8.52
N ALA A 303 22.96 -21.24 9.29
CA ALA A 303 23.00 -22.65 9.65
C ALA A 303 23.45 -22.79 11.11
N GLY A 304 22.47 -22.77 12.02
CA GLY A 304 22.73 -22.70 13.46
C GLY A 304 23.45 -21.40 13.81
N ASP A 305 24.66 -21.52 14.34
CA ASP A 305 25.50 -20.40 14.80
C ASP A 305 26.48 -19.88 13.72
N ARG A 306 26.33 -20.34 12.47
CA ARG A 306 27.16 -19.87 11.35
C ARG A 306 26.33 -19.14 10.33
N ILE A 307 26.89 -18.04 9.83
CA ILE A 307 26.32 -17.24 8.76
C ILE A 307 27.32 -17.22 7.60
N ARG A 308 26.81 -17.51 6.41
CA ARG A 308 27.52 -17.36 5.15
C ARG A 308 26.85 -16.27 4.34
N ILE A 309 27.61 -15.27 3.95
CA ILE A 309 27.18 -14.19 3.06
C ILE A 309 28.01 -14.28 1.80
N ASN A 310 27.32 -14.31 0.65
CA ASN A 310 27.95 -14.04 -0.64
C ASN A 310 27.50 -12.65 -1.06
N ALA A 311 28.44 -11.79 -1.47
CA ALA A 311 28.14 -10.47 -1.97
C ALA A 311 28.99 -10.18 -3.20
N GLN A 312 28.40 -9.50 -4.18
CA GLN A 312 29.07 -9.10 -5.41
C GLN A 312 28.65 -7.70 -5.83
N LEU A 313 29.62 -6.89 -6.22
CA LEU A 313 29.44 -5.55 -6.75
C LEU A 313 29.63 -5.59 -8.26
N ILE A 314 28.64 -5.13 -9.01
CA ILE A 314 28.56 -5.30 -10.46
C ILE A 314 28.39 -3.94 -11.13
N ASP A 315 29.14 -3.68 -12.21
CA ASP A 315 28.89 -2.53 -13.09
C ASP A 315 27.70 -2.87 -14.01
N SER A 316 26.61 -2.12 -13.88
CA SER A 316 25.37 -2.38 -14.60
C SER A 316 25.44 -2.07 -16.09
N GLN A 317 26.45 -1.31 -16.54
CA GLN A 317 26.63 -0.99 -17.96
C GLN A 317 27.32 -2.11 -18.71
N THR A 318 28.34 -2.72 -18.10
CA THR A 318 29.12 -3.80 -18.73
C THR A 318 28.63 -5.19 -18.33
N GLY A 319 28.02 -5.30 -17.15
CA GLY A 319 27.69 -6.58 -16.51
C GLY A 319 28.89 -7.23 -15.80
N ASP A 320 30.01 -6.53 -15.68
CA ASP A 320 31.22 -7.06 -15.07
C ASP A 320 31.13 -7.01 -13.53
N SER A 321 31.49 -8.11 -12.87
CA SER A 321 31.73 -8.13 -11.43
C SER A 321 33.04 -7.39 -11.12
N LEU A 322 32.93 -6.29 -10.39
CA LEU A 322 34.06 -5.48 -9.92
C LEU A 322 34.71 -6.09 -8.67
N TRP A 323 33.87 -6.72 -7.85
CA TRP A 323 34.24 -7.42 -6.63
C TRP A 323 33.21 -8.51 -6.35
N ALA A 324 33.67 -9.64 -5.82
CA ALA A 324 32.82 -10.68 -5.30
C ALA A 324 33.56 -11.38 -4.17
N ASP A 325 32.88 -11.64 -3.06
CA ASP A 325 33.45 -12.33 -1.92
C ASP A 325 32.44 -13.25 -1.23
N ARG A 326 33.00 -14.23 -0.53
CA ARG A 326 32.27 -15.20 0.30
C ARG A 326 32.81 -15.14 1.71
N ILE A 327 31.98 -14.62 2.61
CA ILE A 327 32.33 -14.42 4.00
C ILE A 327 31.60 -15.46 4.85
N GLU A 328 32.36 -16.25 5.61
CA GLU A 328 31.84 -17.18 6.61
C GLU A 328 32.29 -16.75 8.00
N ARG A 329 31.32 -16.52 8.89
CA ARG A 329 31.55 -16.11 10.27
C ARG A 329 30.55 -16.73 11.22
N ASN A 330 30.81 -16.57 12.51
CA ASN A 330 29.86 -16.87 13.55
C ASN A 330 28.70 -15.85 13.50
N ALA A 331 27.49 -16.23 13.93
CA ALA A 331 26.37 -15.31 14.01
C ALA A 331 26.66 -14.12 14.93
N SER A 332 27.52 -14.30 15.93
CA SER A 332 27.99 -13.23 16.82
C SER A 332 28.89 -12.18 16.18
N ASP A 333 29.44 -12.46 15.00
CA ASP A 333 30.28 -11.54 14.25
C ASP A 333 29.53 -10.88 13.08
N ILE A 334 28.18 -10.93 13.06
CA ILE A 334 27.36 -10.44 11.92
C ILE A 334 27.69 -9.00 11.52
N PHE A 335 27.88 -8.12 12.49
CA PHE A 335 28.20 -6.70 12.24
C PHE A 335 29.59 -6.53 11.62
N ALA A 336 30.56 -7.36 11.99
CA ALA A 336 31.87 -7.34 11.36
C ALA A 336 31.81 -7.75 9.87
N VAL A 337 30.84 -8.60 9.50
CA VAL A 337 30.61 -8.94 8.09
C VAL A 337 30.01 -7.76 7.33
N GLN A 338 29.04 -7.05 7.91
CA GLN A 338 28.47 -5.83 7.32
C GLN A 338 29.57 -4.78 7.08
N ASP A 339 30.41 -4.52 8.09
CA ASP A 339 31.53 -3.58 8.01
C ASP A 339 32.53 -3.96 6.91
N GLU A 340 32.81 -5.26 6.77
CA GLU A 340 33.69 -5.80 5.73
C GLU A 340 33.11 -5.55 4.34
N VAL A 341 31.81 -5.79 4.12
CA VAL A 341 31.13 -5.50 2.85
C VAL A 341 31.15 -4.01 2.52
N ILE A 342 30.80 -3.14 3.48
CA ILE A 342 30.78 -1.68 3.29
C ILE A 342 32.17 -1.16 2.94
N ARG A 343 33.22 -1.64 3.63
CA ARG A 343 34.61 -1.24 3.37
C ARG A 343 35.03 -1.58 1.94
N HIS A 344 34.73 -2.81 1.47
CA HIS A 344 35.04 -3.21 0.10
C HIS A 344 34.33 -2.33 -0.94
N ILE A 345 33.08 -1.93 -0.68
CA ILE A 345 32.32 -1.01 -1.56
C ILE A 345 33.00 0.36 -1.61
N VAL A 346 33.33 0.93 -0.44
CA VAL A 346 33.99 2.24 -0.34
C VAL A 346 35.34 2.24 -1.07
N GLU A 347 36.15 1.20 -0.89
CA GLU A 347 37.45 1.05 -1.54
C GLU A 347 37.32 0.85 -3.05
N THR A 348 36.47 -0.06 -3.49
CA THR A 348 36.27 -0.40 -4.92
C THR A 348 35.72 0.79 -5.69
N LEU A 349 34.78 1.53 -5.11
CA LEU A 349 34.17 2.70 -5.73
C LEU A 349 34.96 4.01 -5.47
N SER A 350 36.08 3.93 -4.73
CA SER A 350 36.93 5.07 -4.38
C SER A 350 36.17 6.22 -3.71
N VAL A 351 35.21 5.88 -2.84
CA VAL A 351 34.37 6.85 -2.13
C VAL A 351 35.19 7.57 -1.07
N ARG A 352 35.18 8.91 -1.09
CA ARG A 352 35.83 9.70 -0.04
C ARG A 352 34.90 9.84 1.15
N LEU A 353 35.34 9.36 2.30
CA LEU A 353 34.64 9.49 3.58
C LEU A 353 35.17 10.70 4.37
N SER A 354 34.25 11.46 4.94
CA SER A 354 34.54 12.42 6.01
C SER A 354 34.85 11.70 7.33
N LEU A 355 35.47 12.41 8.28
CA LEU A 355 35.78 11.87 9.60
C LEU A 355 34.52 11.47 10.39
N SER A 356 33.39 12.16 10.19
CA SER A 356 32.12 11.81 10.81
C SER A 356 31.52 10.55 10.21
N GLU A 357 31.57 10.38 8.89
CA GLU A 357 31.11 9.16 8.22
C GLU A 357 31.93 7.95 8.65
N GLN A 358 33.26 8.08 8.75
CA GLN A 358 34.14 7.00 9.24
C GLN A 358 33.77 6.55 10.66
N LYS A 359 33.66 7.50 11.60
CA LYS A 359 33.31 7.19 13.00
C LYS A 359 31.95 6.53 13.13
N ARG A 360 31.01 6.88 12.27
CA ARG A 360 29.66 6.30 12.27
C ARG A 360 29.68 4.86 11.77
N LEU A 361 30.42 4.56 10.70
CA LEU A 361 30.60 3.19 10.21
C LEU A 361 31.35 2.29 11.20
N GLU A 362 32.20 2.84 12.06
CA GLU A 362 32.89 2.07 13.11
C GLU A 362 31.98 1.70 14.30
N ARG A 363 30.77 2.27 14.39
CA ARG A 363 29.87 2.08 15.52
C ARG A 363 28.92 0.91 15.27
N LEU A 364 29.07 -0.14 16.06
CA LEU A 364 28.13 -1.26 16.07
C LEU A 364 26.72 -0.81 16.45
N PRO A 365 25.66 -1.25 15.74
CA PRO A 365 24.28 -0.93 16.07
C PRO A 365 23.89 -1.38 17.48
N THR A 366 24.33 -2.58 17.88
CA THR A 366 24.11 -3.17 19.21
C THR A 366 25.20 -4.22 19.49
N GLN A 367 25.40 -4.55 20.76
CA GLN A 367 26.23 -5.70 21.19
C GLN A 367 25.37 -6.93 21.55
N ASN A 368 24.04 -6.81 21.50
CA ASN A 368 23.11 -7.88 21.85
C ASN A 368 22.41 -8.40 20.59
N LEU A 369 22.81 -9.60 20.14
CA LEU A 369 22.24 -10.24 18.95
C LEU A 369 20.77 -10.60 19.09
N GLU A 370 20.31 -10.91 20.31
CA GLU A 370 18.90 -11.20 20.55
C GLU A 370 18.07 -9.93 20.39
N ALA A 371 18.56 -8.80 20.91
CA ALA A 371 17.94 -7.49 20.68
C ALA A 371 17.90 -7.15 19.18
N TYR A 372 18.97 -7.48 18.44
CA TYR A 372 19.06 -7.29 16.99
C TYR A 372 18.05 -8.15 16.22
N ASP A 373 17.91 -9.43 16.56
CA ASP A 373 16.93 -10.35 15.94
C ASP A 373 15.49 -9.84 16.10
N TYR A 374 15.12 -9.43 17.32
CA TYR A 374 13.82 -8.80 17.59
C TYR A 374 13.62 -7.51 16.80
N TYR A 375 14.66 -6.68 16.65
CA TYR A 375 14.61 -5.47 15.85
C TYR A 375 14.34 -5.77 14.37
N LEU A 376 15.05 -6.74 13.77
CA LEU A 376 14.82 -7.09 12.36
C LEU A 376 13.41 -7.63 12.11
N ARG A 377 12.88 -8.44 13.03
CA ARG A 377 11.49 -8.92 12.96
C ARG A 377 10.49 -7.77 13.08
N ALA A 378 10.77 -6.80 13.96
CA ALA A 378 9.94 -5.61 14.15
C ALA A 378 9.93 -4.73 12.89
N GLU A 379 11.09 -4.50 12.27
CA GLU A 379 11.21 -3.77 11.00
C GLU A 379 10.45 -4.47 9.86
N HIS A 380 10.54 -5.80 9.79
CA HIS A 380 9.76 -6.58 8.84
C HIS A 380 8.25 -6.39 9.06
N ALA A 381 7.76 -6.54 10.30
CA ALA A 381 6.35 -6.38 10.64
C ALA A 381 5.84 -4.94 10.43
N ALA A 382 6.64 -3.93 10.77
CA ALA A 382 6.32 -2.52 10.55
C ALA A 382 6.19 -2.19 9.05
N ARG A 383 6.92 -2.90 8.19
CA ARG A 383 6.92 -2.69 6.73
C ARG A 383 5.78 -3.42 6.02
N THR A 384 5.58 -4.71 6.32
CA THR A 384 4.57 -5.54 5.63
C THR A 384 3.17 -5.33 6.19
N GLY A 385 3.07 -4.60 7.30
CA GLY A 385 1.91 -4.55 8.14
C GLY A 385 0.85 -3.52 7.81
N PHE A 386 -0.41 -3.96 7.86
CA PHE A 386 -1.55 -3.11 8.17
C PHE A 386 -1.84 -3.24 9.69
N ARG A 387 -2.95 -2.67 10.20
CA ARG A 387 -3.23 -2.48 11.64
C ARG A 387 -2.77 -3.61 12.60
N PRO A 388 -2.99 -4.92 12.36
CA PRO A 388 -2.53 -5.98 13.28
C PRO A 388 -1.01 -6.08 13.43
N GLN A 389 -0.27 -5.92 12.34
CA GLN A 389 1.18 -6.08 12.33
C GLN A 389 1.92 -4.87 12.94
N LEU A 390 1.30 -3.69 12.98
CA LEU A 390 1.86 -2.54 13.71
C LEU A 390 1.91 -2.78 15.23
N ASN A 391 0.89 -3.45 15.79
CA ASN A 391 0.91 -3.89 17.18
C ASN A 391 2.02 -4.90 17.45
N GLU A 392 2.18 -5.86 16.54
CA GLU A 392 3.27 -6.84 16.60
C GLU A 392 4.64 -6.14 16.55
N ALA A 393 4.84 -5.22 15.61
CA ALA A 393 6.08 -4.46 15.48
C ALA A 393 6.43 -3.70 16.78
N LEU A 394 5.48 -2.98 17.37
CA LEU A 394 5.69 -2.26 18.64
C LEU A 394 6.04 -3.21 19.80
N ALA A 395 5.44 -4.41 19.85
CA ALA A 395 5.77 -5.41 20.85
C ALA A 395 7.19 -5.99 20.65
N LEU A 396 7.59 -6.25 19.40
CA LEU A 396 8.93 -6.72 19.06
C LEU A 396 10.01 -5.66 19.33
N TYR A 397 9.77 -4.39 18.98
CA TYR A 397 10.66 -3.30 19.36
C TYR A 397 10.79 -3.14 20.88
N THR A 398 9.70 -3.30 21.62
CA THR A 398 9.73 -3.28 23.08
C THR A 398 10.69 -4.36 23.60
N LYS A 399 10.60 -5.59 23.08
CA LYS A 399 11.54 -6.68 23.44
C LYS A 399 12.98 -6.35 23.10
N SER A 400 13.23 -5.79 21.91
CA SER A 400 14.56 -5.36 21.49
C SER A 400 15.17 -4.34 22.47
N THR A 401 14.41 -3.30 22.82
CA THR A 401 14.87 -2.22 23.72
C THR A 401 14.98 -2.65 25.20
N GLU A 402 14.21 -3.66 25.64
CA GLU A 402 14.36 -4.29 26.96
C GLU A 402 15.67 -5.08 27.06
N LEU A 403 16.04 -5.78 25.98
CA LEU A 403 17.27 -6.58 25.90
C LEU A 403 18.53 -5.72 25.71
N ASP A 404 18.41 -4.59 25.01
CA ASP A 404 19.48 -3.60 24.89
C ASP A 404 18.96 -2.15 25.04
N PRO A 405 19.04 -1.59 26.26
CA PRO A 405 18.64 -0.20 26.53
C PRO A 405 19.52 0.87 25.85
N GLU A 406 20.61 0.48 25.19
CA GLU A 406 21.51 1.35 24.43
C GLU A 406 21.42 1.11 22.91
N PHE A 407 20.38 0.40 22.45
CA PHE A 407 20.15 0.19 21.02
C PHE A 407 19.40 1.37 20.37
N ALA A 408 20.15 2.38 19.95
CA ALA A 408 19.58 3.64 19.44
C ALA A 408 18.64 3.47 18.23
N ARG A 409 18.95 2.57 17.28
CA ARG A 409 18.12 2.32 16.08
C ARG A 409 16.74 1.76 16.46
N ALA A 410 16.68 0.82 17.42
CA ALA A 410 15.42 0.27 17.89
C ALA A 410 14.51 1.35 18.51
N PHE A 411 15.08 2.27 19.29
CA PHE A 411 14.32 3.42 19.82
C PHE A 411 13.84 4.37 18.72
N ALA A 412 14.68 4.67 17.71
CA ALA A 412 14.30 5.52 16.59
C ALA A 412 13.17 4.89 15.74
N ALA A 413 13.27 3.60 15.45
CA ALA A 413 12.26 2.83 14.73
C ALA A 413 10.93 2.71 15.50
N THR A 414 11.00 2.55 16.82
CA THR A 414 9.82 2.60 17.69
C THR A 414 9.13 3.96 17.58
N ALA A 415 9.89 5.06 17.68
CA ALA A 415 9.36 6.40 17.58
C ALA A 415 8.72 6.67 16.20
N ARG A 416 9.34 6.21 15.11
CA ARG A 416 8.79 6.26 13.75
C ARG A 416 7.45 5.55 13.66
N THR A 417 7.37 4.33 14.21
CA THR A 417 6.15 3.52 14.18
C THR A 417 5.03 4.18 15.01
N GLU A 418 5.35 4.73 16.18
CA GLU A 418 4.40 5.46 17.02
C GLU A 418 3.92 6.77 16.36
N ALA A 419 4.82 7.50 15.69
CA ALA A 419 4.46 8.68 14.90
C ALA A 419 3.56 8.32 13.71
N TYR A 420 3.80 7.19 13.04
CA TYR A 420 2.94 6.68 11.98
C TYR A 420 1.53 6.31 12.48
N VAL A 421 1.44 5.60 13.61
CA VAL A 421 0.16 5.28 14.29
C VAL A 421 -0.61 6.55 14.63
N MET A 422 0.08 7.55 15.18
CA MET A 422 -0.48 8.86 15.51
C MET A 422 -1.01 9.59 14.26
N ARG A 423 -0.21 9.68 13.19
CA ARG A 423 -0.55 10.43 11.98
C ARG A 423 -1.71 9.79 11.20
N SER A 424 -1.77 8.46 11.22
CA SER A 424 -2.82 7.67 10.58
C SER A 424 -4.12 7.58 11.40
N ASN A 425 -4.17 8.22 12.58
CA ASN A 425 -5.30 8.17 13.51
C ASN A 425 -5.73 6.75 13.89
N TYR A 426 -4.76 5.86 14.15
CA TYR A 426 -4.99 4.48 14.59
C TYR A 426 -5.12 4.45 16.13
N ASP A 427 -6.14 5.13 16.64
CA ASP A 427 -6.41 5.25 18.08
C ASP A 427 -6.72 3.91 18.78
N ASP A 428 -7.09 2.89 17.99
CA ASP A 428 -7.27 1.50 18.44
C ASP A 428 -5.94 0.80 18.78
N ILE A 429 -4.83 1.27 18.21
CA ILE A 429 -3.47 0.79 18.49
C ILE A 429 -2.89 1.60 19.66
N LEU A 430 -2.77 2.91 19.48
CA LEU A 430 -2.35 3.84 20.52
C LEU A 430 -3.15 5.13 20.35
N ALA A 431 -3.88 5.50 21.40
CA ALA A 431 -4.57 6.80 21.43
C ALA A 431 -3.57 7.93 21.14
N PHE A 432 -3.99 8.90 20.32
CA PHE A 432 -3.16 10.01 19.85
C PHE A 432 -2.20 10.62 20.90
N PRO A 433 -2.64 11.06 22.10
CA PRO A 433 -1.72 11.70 23.06
C PRO A 433 -0.69 10.72 23.61
N VAL A 434 -1.02 9.42 23.70
CA VAL A 434 -0.10 8.37 24.13
C VAL A 434 0.93 8.11 23.04
N ALA A 435 0.49 7.94 21.79
CA ALA A 435 1.37 7.75 20.65
C ALA A 435 2.35 8.94 20.51
N ARG A 436 1.83 10.17 20.57
CA ARG A 436 2.63 11.40 20.52
C ARG A 436 3.66 11.47 21.64
N LYS A 437 3.25 11.21 22.88
CA LYS A 437 4.16 11.25 24.04
C LYS A 437 5.27 10.21 23.90
N ARG A 438 4.91 8.95 23.61
CA ARG A 438 5.87 7.86 23.46
C ARG A 438 6.84 8.11 22.31
N ALA A 439 6.36 8.64 21.19
CA ALA A 439 7.22 8.97 20.05
C ALA A 439 8.30 10.00 20.43
N TYR A 440 7.94 11.05 21.18
CA TYR A 440 8.92 12.01 21.72
C TYR A 440 9.89 11.36 22.72
N GLU A 441 9.41 10.50 23.61
CA GLU A 441 10.25 9.82 24.61
C GLU A 441 11.28 8.90 23.95
N HIS A 442 10.85 8.06 23.01
CA HIS A 442 11.73 7.16 22.27
C HIS A 442 12.67 7.89 21.32
N ALA A 443 12.21 8.92 20.60
CA ALA A 443 13.09 9.76 19.78
C ALA A 443 14.16 10.46 20.65
N SER A 444 13.77 10.96 21.83
CA SER A 444 14.71 11.58 22.76
C SER A 444 15.71 10.60 23.35
N LYS A 445 15.30 9.35 23.61
CA LYS A 445 16.21 8.29 24.08
C LYS A 445 17.17 7.87 22.98
N ALA A 446 16.70 7.69 21.75
CA ALA A 446 17.55 7.43 20.59
C ALA A 446 18.62 8.51 20.44
N LEU A 447 18.23 9.79 20.48
CA LEU A 447 19.15 10.94 20.35
C LEU A 447 20.22 11.00 21.45
N LYS A 448 19.85 10.63 22.69
CA LYS A 448 20.80 10.58 23.82
C LYS A 448 21.87 9.51 23.65
N ILE A 449 21.51 8.39 23.01
CA ILE A 449 22.43 7.28 22.75
C ILE A 449 23.25 7.58 21.50
N ASP A 450 22.60 8.03 20.42
CA ASP A 450 23.21 8.36 19.15
C ASP A 450 22.57 9.60 18.52
N ALA A 451 23.34 10.70 18.50
CA ALA A 451 22.92 11.98 17.95
C ALA A 451 23.15 12.12 16.44
N GLU A 452 23.67 11.07 15.78
CA GLU A 452 24.00 11.04 14.35
C GLU A 452 23.03 10.17 13.53
N LEU A 453 21.91 9.74 14.14
CA LEU A 453 20.82 9.03 13.45
C LEU A 453 19.88 10.00 12.74
N SER A 454 19.92 9.97 11.40
CA SER A 454 19.03 10.76 10.53
C SER A 454 17.54 10.52 10.85
N LEU A 455 17.13 9.25 10.93
CA LEU A 455 15.75 8.85 11.23
C LEU A 455 15.17 9.54 12.48
N THR A 456 15.95 9.68 13.54
CA THR A 456 15.48 10.34 14.77
C THR A 456 15.06 11.79 14.52
N TYR A 457 15.81 12.52 13.68
CA TYR A 457 15.47 13.89 13.33
C TYR A 457 14.31 13.97 12.34
N SER A 458 14.15 13.00 11.43
CA SER A 458 12.96 12.90 10.56
C SER A 458 11.69 12.78 11.41
N VAL A 459 11.68 11.87 12.38
CA VAL A 459 10.55 11.69 13.31
C VAL A 459 10.30 12.95 14.14
N LEU A 460 11.35 13.59 14.67
CA LEU A 460 11.19 14.84 15.41
C LEU A 460 10.57 15.94 14.57
N ALA A 461 10.98 16.09 13.30
CA ALA A 461 10.40 17.06 12.38
C ALA A 461 8.90 16.82 12.18
N GLU A 462 8.47 15.58 11.98
CA GLU A 462 7.05 15.22 11.85
C GLU A 462 6.25 15.56 13.11
N LEU A 463 6.75 15.18 14.29
CA LEU A 463 6.09 15.48 15.56
C LEU A 463 5.99 17.00 15.80
N GLN A 464 7.02 17.75 15.43
CA GLN A 464 7.07 19.21 15.57
C GLN A 464 6.13 19.92 14.59
N VAL A 465 5.89 19.39 13.39
CA VAL A 465 4.88 19.90 12.45
C VAL A 465 3.49 19.80 13.05
N ILE A 466 3.13 18.64 13.61
CA ILE A 466 1.82 18.43 14.26
C ILE A 466 1.58 19.44 15.40
N ASP A 467 2.65 19.79 16.11
CA ASP A 467 2.67 20.79 17.18
C ASP A 467 2.70 22.24 16.70
N SER A 468 2.71 22.46 15.38
CA SER A 468 2.88 23.79 14.76
C SER A 468 4.22 24.48 15.14
N ARG A 469 5.24 23.71 15.53
CA ARG A 469 6.60 24.18 15.83
C ARG A 469 7.48 24.12 14.59
N TYR A 470 7.09 24.82 13.54
CA TYR A 470 7.70 24.65 12.22
C TYR A 470 9.17 25.09 12.13
N GLU A 471 9.59 26.05 12.95
CA GLU A 471 10.99 26.48 13.05
C GLU A 471 11.86 25.34 13.61
N ASP A 472 11.45 24.71 14.71
CA ASP A 472 12.10 23.52 15.27
C ASP A 472 12.08 22.38 14.26
N ALA A 473 10.94 22.18 13.59
CA ALA A 473 10.74 21.13 12.59
C ALA A 473 11.70 21.28 11.40
N LEU A 474 11.93 22.51 10.94
CA LEU A 474 12.87 22.77 9.86
C LEU A 474 14.30 22.43 10.26
N ILE A 475 14.73 22.83 11.46
CA ILE A 475 16.06 22.51 11.98
C ILE A 475 16.24 20.99 12.06
N SER A 476 15.23 20.26 12.56
CA SER A 476 15.26 18.79 12.61
C SER A 476 15.33 18.19 11.21
N ALA A 477 14.49 18.61 10.27
CA ALA A 477 14.47 18.06 8.91
C ALA A 477 15.78 18.35 8.13
N GLU A 478 16.34 19.55 8.27
CA GLU A 478 17.66 19.89 7.68
C GLU A 478 18.78 19.04 8.28
N ARG A 479 18.72 18.77 9.60
CA ARG A 479 19.68 17.88 10.27
C ARG A 479 19.53 16.44 9.82
N ALA A 480 18.31 15.95 9.60
CA ALA A 480 18.06 14.63 9.03
C ALA A 480 18.73 14.50 7.65
N VAL A 481 18.47 15.45 6.75
CA VAL A 481 19.07 15.47 5.40
C VAL A 481 20.60 15.56 5.44
N ALA A 482 21.16 16.33 6.38
CA ALA A 482 22.61 16.42 6.54
C ALA A 482 23.26 15.10 7.02
N LEU A 483 22.54 14.32 7.83
CA LEU A 483 23.02 13.04 8.35
C LEU A 483 22.79 11.87 7.38
N GLY A 484 21.67 11.88 6.66
CA GLY A 484 21.24 10.87 5.70
C GLY A 484 20.98 11.49 4.32
N PRO A 485 22.01 11.94 3.57
CA PRO A 485 21.84 12.66 2.31
C PRO A 485 21.22 11.80 1.19
N ASN A 486 21.16 10.49 1.35
CA ASN A 486 20.49 9.55 0.44
C ASN A 486 19.26 8.86 1.06
N GLU A 487 18.82 9.28 2.25
CA GLU A 487 17.62 8.73 2.87
C GLU A 487 16.36 9.46 2.36
N ALA A 488 15.52 8.77 1.59
CA ALA A 488 14.29 9.34 1.06
C ALA A 488 13.33 9.84 2.17
N GLU A 489 13.35 9.19 3.34
CA GLU A 489 12.55 9.57 4.51
C GLU A 489 12.93 10.94 5.08
N ALA A 490 14.23 11.31 5.08
CA ALA A 490 14.68 12.63 5.51
C ALA A 490 14.13 13.75 4.60
N TYR A 491 14.10 13.52 3.29
CA TYR A 491 13.50 14.47 2.34
C TYR A 491 11.97 14.47 2.39
N ALA A 492 11.33 13.35 2.73
CA ALA A 492 9.89 13.29 3.00
C ALA A 492 9.52 14.14 4.21
N ALA A 493 10.28 14.05 5.31
CA ALA A 493 10.10 14.91 6.48
C ALA A 493 10.31 16.40 6.12
N LEU A 494 11.35 16.72 5.32
CA LEU A 494 11.58 18.08 4.84
C LEU A 494 10.42 18.59 3.96
N ASN A 495 9.91 17.76 3.05
CA ASN A 495 8.71 18.05 2.26
C ASN A 495 7.50 18.36 3.16
N LEU A 496 7.27 17.55 4.18
CA LEU A 496 6.17 17.75 5.13
C LEU A 496 6.31 19.11 5.83
N VAL A 497 7.49 19.43 6.37
CA VAL A 497 7.76 20.72 7.02
C VAL A 497 7.51 21.89 6.07
N HIS A 498 8.02 21.83 4.84
CA HIS A 498 7.81 22.90 3.86
C HIS A 498 6.33 23.04 3.45
N THR A 499 5.63 21.92 3.26
CA THR A 499 4.19 21.92 2.93
C THR A 499 3.40 22.63 4.02
N PHE A 500 3.59 22.24 5.28
CA PHE A 500 2.82 22.78 6.39
C PHE A 500 3.23 24.18 6.84
N SER A 501 4.47 24.58 6.56
CA SER A 501 4.95 25.95 6.79
C SER A 501 4.68 26.93 5.64
N GLY A 502 4.03 26.47 4.55
CA GLY A 502 3.64 27.32 3.43
C GLY A 502 4.74 27.60 2.38
N ARG A 503 5.83 26.82 2.38
CA ARG A 503 6.95 26.91 1.45
C ARG A 503 6.81 25.88 0.31
N HIS A 504 5.77 26.02 -0.52
CA HIS A 504 5.35 24.96 -1.47
C HIS A 504 6.38 24.60 -2.54
N ALA A 505 7.12 25.58 -3.08
CA ALA A 505 8.17 25.33 -4.07
C ALA A 505 9.30 24.47 -3.47
N ASP A 506 9.74 24.79 -2.24
CA ASP A 506 10.74 24.01 -1.54
C ASP A 506 10.22 22.60 -1.19
N ALA A 507 8.93 22.49 -0.83
CA ALA A 507 8.28 21.20 -0.60
C ALA A 507 8.33 20.32 -1.85
N VAL A 508 8.03 20.88 -3.02
CA VAL A 508 8.13 20.17 -4.30
C VAL A 508 9.57 19.74 -4.60
N ALA A 509 10.56 20.59 -4.36
CA ALA A 509 11.97 20.24 -4.55
C ALA A 509 12.42 19.09 -3.62
N ALA A 510 11.97 19.10 -2.35
CA ALA A 510 12.27 18.05 -1.39
C ALA A 510 11.65 16.71 -1.81
N ILE A 511 10.37 16.69 -2.21
CA ILE A 511 9.74 15.42 -2.63
C ILE A 511 10.27 14.89 -3.96
N GLU A 512 10.64 15.75 -4.91
CA GLU A 512 11.32 15.32 -6.13
C GLU A 512 12.66 14.65 -5.81
N THR A 513 13.36 15.12 -4.78
CA THR A 513 14.59 14.48 -4.29
C THR A 513 14.28 13.14 -3.63
N ALA A 514 13.24 13.06 -2.78
CA ALA A 514 12.78 11.81 -2.20
C ALA A 514 12.39 10.77 -3.27
N GLN A 515 11.72 11.19 -4.36
CA GLN A 515 11.36 10.33 -5.49
C GLN A 515 12.56 9.83 -6.28
N LYS A 516 13.62 10.66 -6.42
CA LYS A 516 14.87 10.21 -7.06
C LYS A 516 15.58 9.15 -6.23
N LEU A 517 15.54 9.28 -4.90
CA LEU A 517 16.14 8.30 -3.98
C LEU A 517 15.27 7.06 -3.83
N ASN A 518 13.95 7.21 -3.88
CA ASN A 518 12.98 6.14 -3.76
C ASN A 518 11.84 6.28 -4.81
N PRO A 519 12.04 5.75 -6.03
CA PRO A 519 10.99 5.68 -7.05
C PRO A 519 9.67 5.03 -6.56
N SER A 520 9.76 4.05 -5.67
CA SER A 520 8.62 3.36 -5.04
C SER A 520 8.29 3.96 -3.67
N LEU A 521 7.84 5.22 -3.66
CA LEU A 521 7.43 5.90 -2.43
C LEU A 521 6.33 5.13 -1.66
N PRO A 522 6.40 5.06 -0.31
CA PRO A 522 5.29 4.59 0.51
C PRO A 522 4.02 5.42 0.29
N ASN A 523 2.84 4.82 0.51
CA ASN A 523 1.56 5.52 0.36
C ASN A 523 1.48 6.79 1.22
N GLY A 524 1.95 6.74 2.47
CA GLY A 524 2.00 7.92 3.33
C GLY A 524 2.75 9.10 2.69
N THR A 525 3.93 8.84 2.13
CA THR A 525 4.74 9.85 1.44
C THR A 525 4.13 10.29 0.11
N ARG A 526 3.39 9.41 -0.59
CA ARG A 526 2.64 9.79 -1.80
C ARG A 526 1.50 10.77 -1.48
N LEU A 527 0.84 10.64 -0.33
CA LEU A 527 -0.17 11.59 0.11
C LEU A 527 0.45 12.96 0.41
N ASP A 528 1.57 12.99 1.15
CA ASP A 528 2.31 14.23 1.45
C ASP A 528 2.80 14.92 0.17
N ALA A 529 3.35 14.15 -0.77
CA ALA A 529 3.72 14.61 -2.11
C ALA A 529 2.56 15.28 -2.83
N SER A 530 1.39 14.64 -2.80
CA SER A 530 0.20 15.10 -3.50
C SER A 530 -0.33 16.40 -2.93
N LEU A 531 -0.30 16.56 -1.60
CA LEU A 531 -0.63 17.83 -0.96
C LEU A 531 0.33 18.94 -1.39
N ALA A 532 1.64 18.68 -1.40
CA ALA A 532 2.64 19.63 -1.86
C ALA A 532 2.41 20.05 -3.32
N TYR A 533 2.12 19.10 -4.22
CA TYR A 533 1.81 19.40 -5.62
C TYR A 533 0.54 20.22 -5.76
N MET A 534 -0.55 19.87 -5.06
CA MET A 534 -1.81 20.62 -5.10
C MET A 534 -1.63 22.06 -4.63
N LEU A 535 -0.97 22.27 -3.48
CA LEU A 535 -0.74 23.60 -2.91
C LEU A 535 0.26 24.44 -3.72
N ASN A 536 1.17 23.79 -4.46
CA ASN A 536 2.06 24.47 -5.41
C ASN A 536 1.43 24.71 -6.80
N GLY A 537 0.11 24.48 -6.96
CA GLY A 537 -0.60 24.71 -8.23
C GLY A 537 -0.31 23.67 -9.32
N GLN A 538 0.07 22.44 -8.95
CA GLN A 538 0.41 21.33 -9.85
C GLN A 538 -0.53 20.11 -9.66
N PRO A 539 -1.86 20.26 -9.73
CA PRO A 539 -2.81 19.19 -9.38
C PRO A 539 -2.70 17.96 -10.31
N GLU A 540 -2.26 18.13 -11.56
CA GLU A 540 -2.05 17.01 -12.49
C GLU A 540 -0.97 16.03 -12.03
N ARG A 541 0.08 16.52 -11.35
CA ARG A 541 1.10 15.65 -10.76
C ARG A 541 0.56 14.89 -9.55
N ALA A 542 -0.28 15.54 -8.75
CA ALA A 542 -0.97 14.89 -7.63
C ALA A 542 -1.88 13.76 -8.14
N VAL A 543 -2.68 14.01 -9.18
CA VAL A 543 -3.54 12.99 -9.81
C VAL A 543 -2.73 11.76 -10.22
N SER A 544 -1.62 11.94 -10.96
CA SER A 544 -0.83 10.82 -11.45
C SER A 544 -0.28 9.92 -10.33
N ILE A 545 0.20 10.53 -9.22
CA ILE A 545 0.75 9.78 -8.09
C ILE A 545 -0.34 9.09 -7.28
N LEU A 546 -1.48 9.75 -7.09
CA LEU A 546 -2.61 9.20 -6.34
C LEU A 546 -3.30 8.05 -7.11
N GLU A 547 -3.39 8.12 -8.44
CA GLU A 547 -3.90 7.02 -9.26
C GLU A 547 -3.00 5.79 -9.14
N GLN A 548 -1.68 5.96 -9.17
CA GLN A 548 -0.75 4.85 -8.91
C GLN A 548 -0.89 4.29 -7.49
N ALA A 549 -1.13 5.15 -6.49
CA ALA A 549 -1.37 4.73 -5.12
C ALA A 549 -2.67 3.92 -4.99
N ARG A 550 -3.75 4.39 -5.64
CA ARG A 550 -5.05 3.71 -5.70
C ARG A 550 -4.91 2.34 -6.36
N ASP A 551 -4.25 2.27 -7.51
CA ASP A 551 -4.12 1.02 -8.26
C ASP A 551 -3.30 -0.03 -7.47
N ALA A 552 -2.34 0.43 -6.64
CA ALA A 552 -1.58 -0.43 -5.74
C ALA A 552 -2.32 -0.81 -4.45
N ALA A 553 -3.22 0.05 -3.96
CA ALA A 553 -3.93 -0.12 -2.69
C ALA A 553 -5.39 0.38 -2.79
N PRO A 554 -6.27 -0.35 -3.50
CA PRO A 554 -7.61 0.13 -3.85
C PRO A 554 -8.59 0.23 -2.68
N ASN A 555 -8.22 -0.28 -1.49
CA ASN A 555 -9.07 -0.31 -0.30
C ASN A 555 -8.64 0.71 0.78
N VAL A 556 -7.86 1.73 0.42
CA VAL A 556 -7.41 2.78 1.35
C VAL A 556 -8.21 4.06 1.09
N ASP A 557 -9.12 4.40 2.01
CA ASP A 557 -10.03 5.55 1.97
C ASP A 557 -9.31 6.90 1.81
N GLU A 558 -8.16 7.06 2.48
CA GLU A 558 -7.40 8.31 2.46
C GLU A 558 -6.89 8.65 1.06
N ILE A 559 -6.56 7.65 0.24
CA ILE A 559 -6.14 7.87 -1.16
C ILE A 559 -7.27 8.49 -1.97
N TYR A 560 -8.49 7.98 -1.83
CA TYR A 560 -9.65 8.51 -2.54
C TYR A 560 -9.98 9.92 -2.10
N THR A 561 -9.87 10.23 -0.80
CA THR A 561 -10.12 11.60 -0.33
C THR A 561 -9.14 12.61 -0.94
N TYR A 562 -7.86 12.24 -1.06
CA TYR A 562 -6.90 13.09 -1.78
C TYR A 562 -7.18 13.17 -3.28
N LEU A 563 -7.68 12.09 -3.91
CA LEU A 563 -8.14 12.11 -5.30
C LEU A 563 -9.31 13.07 -5.50
N VAL A 564 -10.25 13.18 -4.54
CA VAL A 564 -11.34 14.18 -4.60
C VAL A 564 -10.75 15.59 -4.76
N ALA A 565 -9.80 15.96 -3.90
CA ALA A 565 -9.14 17.27 -3.97
C ALA A 565 -8.36 17.44 -5.27
N ALA A 566 -7.54 16.45 -5.65
CA ALA A 566 -6.68 16.52 -6.83
C ALA A 566 -7.48 16.61 -8.14
N TYR A 567 -8.50 15.76 -8.31
CA TYR A 567 -9.40 15.82 -9.46
C TYR A 567 -10.17 17.13 -9.52
N THR A 568 -10.64 17.64 -8.37
CA THR A 568 -11.35 18.91 -8.33
C THR A 568 -10.47 20.08 -8.76
N LEU A 569 -9.24 20.14 -8.26
CA LEU A 569 -8.26 21.17 -8.61
C LEU A 569 -7.77 21.04 -10.06
N ALA A 570 -7.75 19.82 -10.60
CA ALA A 570 -7.47 19.56 -12.02
C ALA A 570 -8.69 19.80 -12.95
N GLY A 571 -9.86 20.16 -12.41
CA GLY A 571 -11.09 20.40 -13.17
C GLY A 571 -11.84 19.15 -13.63
N ARG A 572 -11.51 17.96 -13.08
CA ARG A 572 -12.12 16.66 -13.40
C ARG A 572 -13.24 16.31 -12.41
N ILE A 573 -14.29 17.13 -12.36
CA ILE A 573 -15.33 17.07 -11.32
C ILE A 573 -16.06 15.72 -11.25
N GLU A 574 -16.35 15.09 -12.39
CA GLU A 574 -17.02 13.77 -12.40
C GLU A 574 -16.17 12.68 -11.73
N LEU A 575 -14.85 12.70 -11.95
CA LEU A 575 -13.93 11.79 -11.27
C LEU A 575 -13.81 12.11 -9.78
N ALA A 576 -13.89 13.39 -9.41
CA ALA A 576 -13.92 13.80 -8.01
C ALA A 576 -15.15 13.25 -7.28
N HIS A 577 -16.35 13.36 -7.87
CA HIS A 577 -17.58 12.79 -7.30
C HIS A 577 -17.50 11.26 -7.16
N ALA A 578 -16.95 10.57 -8.16
CA ALA A 578 -16.75 9.12 -8.10
C ALA A 578 -15.77 8.74 -6.97
N ALA A 579 -14.67 9.49 -6.83
CA ALA A 579 -13.72 9.29 -5.72
C ALA A 579 -14.34 9.60 -4.35
N ALA A 580 -15.21 10.60 -4.24
CA ALA A 580 -15.90 10.92 -2.99
C ALA A 580 -16.85 9.80 -2.57
N ALA A 581 -17.64 9.27 -3.51
CA ALA A 581 -18.51 8.12 -3.26
C ALA A 581 -17.73 6.89 -2.79
N GLU A 582 -16.55 6.64 -3.38
CA GLU A 582 -15.70 5.51 -2.98
C GLU A 582 -15.03 5.73 -1.62
N ALA A 583 -14.57 6.94 -1.32
CA ALA A 583 -14.04 7.28 0.01
C ALA A 583 -15.10 7.03 1.11
N GLU A 584 -16.34 7.45 0.88
CA GLU A 584 -17.46 7.27 1.81
C GLU A 584 -17.90 5.79 1.92
N ARG A 585 -17.79 5.02 0.83
CA ARG A 585 -18.06 3.57 0.83
C ARG A 585 -17.03 2.81 1.67
N LEU A 586 -15.76 3.19 1.57
CA LEU A 586 -14.66 2.56 2.32
C LEU A 586 -14.68 2.95 3.79
N GLU A 587 -14.88 4.23 4.09
CA GLU A 587 -14.92 4.75 5.46
C GLU A 587 -16.00 5.85 5.59
N ALA A 588 -17.12 5.48 6.21
CA ALA A 588 -18.30 6.34 6.30
C ALA A 588 -18.07 7.64 7.11
N ASN A 589 -17.01 7.72 7.91
CA ASN A 589 -16.70 8.92 8.70
C ASN A 589 -16.00 10.04 7.89
N MET A 590 -15.58 9.77 6.65
CA MET A 590 -14.86 10.73 5.81
C MET A 590 -15.72 11.95 5.51
N SER A 591 -15.18 13.15 5.81
CA SER A 591 -15.90 14.40 5.64
C SER A 591 -14.98 15.61 5.58
N VAL A 592 -15.49 16.72 5.03
CA VAL A 592 -14.76 17.99 4.98
C VAL A 592 -14.36 18.46 6.39
N GLU A 593 -15.24 18.33 7.38
CA GLU A 593 -14.94 18.78 8.75
C GLU A 593 -13.92 17.87 9.47
N LEU A 594 -13.87 16.56 9.17
CA LEU A 594 -12.78 15.69 9.61
C LEU A 594 -11.41 16.18 9.10
N TYR A 595 -11.33 16.54 7.82
CA TYR A 595 -10.10 17.07 7.24
C TYR A 595 -9.77 18.49 7.71
N ARG A 596 -10.77 19.31 8.05
CA ARG A 596 -10.52 20.59 8.75
C ARG A 596 -9.81 20.36 10.07
N MET A 597 -10.25 19.38 10.84
CA MET A 597 -9.61 19.00 12.09
C MET A 597 -8.20 18.45 11.85
N LYS A 598 -7.99 17.51 10.91
CA LYS A 598 -6.67 16.94 10.60
C LYS A 598 -5.67 18.01 10.15
N PHE A 599 -6.05 18.89 9.22
CA PHE A 599 -5.19 19.90 8.60
C PHE A 599 -5.25 21.29 9.24
N GLY A 600 -5.93 21.44 10.40
CA GLY A 600 -6.06 22.71 11.12
C GLY A 600 -4.75 23.35 11.60
N HIS A 601 -3.62 22.65 11.44
CA HIS A 601 -2.26 23.09 11.75
C HIS A 601 -1.45 23.46 10.51
N LEU A 602 -2.08 23.74 9.38
CA LEU A 602 -1.42 24.43 8.26
C LEU A 602 -1.12 25.88 8.67
N ARG A 603 0.11 26.36 8.45
CA ARG A 603 0.50 27.73 8.81
C ARG A 603 -0.34 28.78 8.07
N ARG A 604 -0.68 28.53 6.80
CA ARG A 604 -1.51 29.43 5.99
C ARG A 604 -2.95 28.94 5.97
N ALA A 605 -3.86 29.81 6.41
CA ALA A 605 -5.30 29.52 6.33
C ALA A 605 -5.83 29.38 4.89
N GLU A 606 -5.15 30.00 3.92
CA GLU A 606 -5.47 29.90 2.49
C GLU A 606 -5.28 28.47 1.97
N ASP A 607 -4.22 27.78 2.39
CA ASP A 607 -3.92 26.40 1.99
C ASP A 607 -5.02 25.46 2.46
N LEU A 608 -5.40 25.59 3.73
CA LEU A 608 -6.51 24.83 4.31
C LEU A 608 -7.82 25.12 3.58
N THR A 609 -8.11 26.40 3.31
CA THR A 609 -9.32 26.81 2.59
C THR A 609 -9.37 26.23 1.18
N THR A 610 -8.23 26.22 0.48
CA THR A 610 -8.10 25.67 -0.87
C THR A 610 -8.37 24.17 -0.87
N PHE A 611 -7.74 23.43 0.04
CA PHE A 611 -7.89 21.99 0.15
C PHE A 611 -9.33 21.59 0.55
N LEU A 612 -9.90 22.20 1.59
CA LEU A 612 -11.28 21.92 2.02
C LEU A 612 -12.32 22.34 0.98
N GLY A 613 -12.08 23.45 0.28
CA GLY A 613 -12.93 23.89 -0.83
C GLY A 613 -12.92 22.90 -2.00
N ALA A 614 -11.76 22.30 -2.29
CA ALA A 614 -11.65 21.25 -3.29
C ALA A 614 -12.39 19.97 -2.88
N LEU A 615 -12.29 19.56 -1.61
CA LEU A 615 -13.05 18.41 -1.10
C LEU A 615 -14.57 18.63 -1.21
N ALA A 616 -15.05 19.78 -0.73
CA ALA A 616 -16.48 20.11 -0.76
C ALA A 616 -17.02 20.21 -2.20
N LYS A 617 -16.29 20.88 -3.11
CA LYS A 617 -16.68 20.99 -4.52
C LYS A 617 -16.58 19.66 -5.25
N GLY A 618 -15.69 18.77 -4.81
CA GLY A 618 -15.55 17.40 -5.32
C GLY A 618 -16.57 16.42 -4.77
N GLY A 619 -17.56 16.88 -3.99
CA GLY A 619 -18.69 16.10 -3.54
C GLY A 619 -18.50 15.37 -2.21
N LEU A 620 -17.37 15.56 -1.52
CA LEU A 620 -17.21 15.00 -0.18
C LEU A 620 -18.17 15.68 0.79
N GLN A 621 -18.88 14.90 1.58
CA GLN A 621 -19.87 15.43 2.51
C GLN A 621 -19.26 16.30 3.62
N LYS A 622 -20.03 17.27 4.10
CA LYS A 622 -19.58 18.20 5.13
C LYS A 622 -19.31 17.49 6.45
N TRP A 623 -20.25 16.64 6.87
CA TRP A 623 -20.23 15.97 8.17
C TRP A 623 -20.00 14.46 8.02
N PRO A 624 -19.39 13.80 9.02
CA PRO A 624 -19.22 12.35 9.05
C PRO A 624 -20.55 11.56 8.96
N TRP A 625 -20.47 10.28 8.56
CA TRP A 625 -21.61 9.34 8.38
C TRP A 625 -22.72 9.86 7.47
N GLY A 626 -22.34 10.73 6.55
CA GLY A 626 -23.24 11.37 5.61
C GLY A 626 -24.36 12.19 6.26
N PHE A 627 -24.10 12.75 7.44
CA PHE A 627 -25.13 13.51 8.17
C PHE A 627 -25.53 14.77 7.41
N ASP A 628 -26.81 14.83 7.02
CA ASP A 628 -27.46 16.02 6.47
C ASP A 628 -28.53 16.55 7.42
N ALA A 629 -28.42 17.83 7.79
CA ALA A 629 -29.43 18.52 8.60
C ALA A 629 -30.75 18.71 7.85
N GLY A 630 -30.77 18.64 6.52
CA GLY A 630 -31.93 18.94 5.69
C GLY A 630 -32.42 20.36 5.96
N THR A 631 -33.69 20.52 6.34
CA THR A 631 -34.28 21.82 6.67
C THR A 631 -34.22 22.18 8.15
N ARG A 632 -33.52 21.41 8.98
CA ARG A 632 -33.43 21.65 10.44
C ARG A 632 -32.55 22.85 10.73
N GLU A 633 -33.05 23.77 11.54
CA GLU A 633 -32.25 24.87 12.07
C GLU A 633 -31.42 24.40 13.28
N PRO A 634 -30.16 24.84 13.41
CA PRO A 634 -29.36 24.57 14.59
C PRO A 634 -29.90 25.35 15.80
N LEU A 635 -29.70 24.80 16.99
CA LEU A 635 -30.01 25.47 18.25
C LEU A 635 -29.16 26.73 18.45
N THR A 636 -29.75 27.74 19.08
CA THR A 636 -29.04 28.95 19.53
C THR A 636 -28.12 28.65 20.70
N ALA A 637 -27.14 29.53 20.95
CA ALA A 637 -26.23 29.41 22.10
C ALA A 637 -26.94 29.21 23.46
N ASP A 638 -28.08 29.88 23.69
CA ASP A 638 -28.84 29.76 24.93
C ASP A 638 -29.57 28.41 25.04
N GLU A 639 -30.13 27.92 23.93
CA GLU A 639 -30.73 26.59 23.86
C GLU A 639 -29.67 25.50 24.05
N ILE A 640 -28.51 25.62 23.40
CA ILE A 640 -27.36 24.73 23.60
C ILE A 640 -26.99 24.69 25.08
N ARG A 641 -26.85 25.85 25.72
CA ARG A 641 -26.51 25.92 27.15
C ARG A 641 -27.51 25.14 28.01
N HIS A 642 -28.80 25.32 27.74
CA HIS A 642 -29.88 24.68 28.49
C HIS A 642 -29.91 23.15 28.34
N VAL A 643 -29.67 22.63 27.13
CA VAL A 643 -29.72 21.17 26.87
C VAL A 643 -28.40 20.45 27.20
N THR A 644 -27.32 21.18 27.46
CA THR A 644 -25.97 20.64 27.60
C THR A 644 -25.43 20.72 29.03
N PHE A 645 -25.35 21.91 29.62
CA PHE A 645 -24.57 22.11 30.84
C PHE A 645 -25.32 21.61 32.07
N GLY A 646 -24.69 20.71 32.84
CA GLY A 646 -25.31 20.06 33.99
C GLY A 646 -26.27 18.93 33.62
N SER A 647 -26.13 18.34 32.43
CA SER A 647 -27.00 17.27 31.93
C SER A 647 -26.24 15.98 31.64
N ILE A 648 -26.98 14.88 31.55
CA ILE A 648 -26.48 13.61 31.03
C ILE A 648 -27.17 13.34 29.71
N TRP A 649 -26.40 13.20 28.63
CA TRP A 649 -26.90 12.79 27.33
C TRP A 649 -26.86 11.28 27.22
N GLN A 650 -27.99 10.66 26.92
CA GLN A 650 -28.06 9.25 26.59
C GLN A 650 -28.50 9.08 25.15
N GLY A 651 -27.76 8.28 24.38
CA GLY A 651 -28.25 7.83 23.08
C GLY A 651 -27.29 6.99 22.26
N ASN A 652 -27.23 7.25 20.95
CA ASN A 652 -26.48 6.46 19.98
C ASN A 652 -25.52 7.33 19.16
N VAL A 653 -24.26 6.91 19.09
CA VAL A 653 -23.23 7.53 18.26
C VAL A 653 -23.06 6.71 16.99
N GLU A 654 -23.15 7.37 15.83
CA GLU A 654 -22.99 6.71 14.54
C GLU A 654 -21.63 5.98 14.43
N GLY A 655 -21.66 4.78 13.86
CA GLY A 655 -20.49 3.90 13.73
C GLY A 655 -19.96 3.27 15.04
N ILE A 656 -20.43 3.70 16.22
CA ILE A 656 -19.96 3.20 17.53
C ILE A 656 -21.06 2.48 18.32
N GLY A 657 -22.29 3.00 18.29
CA GLY A 657 -23.43 2.45 19.03
C GLY A 657 -23.78 3.25 20.30
N PRO A 658 -24.40 2.61 21.31
CA PRO A 658 -24.88 3.31 22.50
C PRO A 658 -23.77 4.05 23.26
N GLY A 659 -24.06 5.30 23.62
CA GLY A 659 -23.15 6.21 24.31
C GLY A 659 -23.84 7.07 25.36
N VAL A 660 -23.10 7.41 26.40
CA VAL A 660 -23.50 8.34 27.45
C VAL A 660 -22.47 9.45 27.54
N THR A 661 -22.93 10.70 27.56
CA THR A 661 -22.09 11.87 27.79
C THR A 661 -22.58 12.62 29.01
N GLN A 662 -21.77 12.69 30.06
CA GLN A 662 -22.05 13.53 31.22
C GLN A 662 -21.34 14.86 31.05
N ILE A 663 -22.07 15.97 31.22
CA ILE A 663 -21.53 17.31 31.07
C ILE A 663 -21.81 18.11 32.35
N GLY A 664 -20.76 18.45 33.09
CA GLY A 664 -20.85 19.25 34.30
C GLY A 664 -21.32 20.67 34.05
N ALA A 665 -21.86 21.32 35.08
CA ALA A 665 -22.25 22.74 35.00
C ALA A 665 -21.06 23.66 34.74
N ASP A 666 -19.84 23.22 35.06
CA ASP A 666 -18.57 23.87 34.79
C ASP A 666 -18.02 23.61 33.38
N GLY A 667 -18.69 22.77 32.58
CA GLY A 667 -18.25 22.35 31.25
C GLY A 667 -17.35 21.12 31.24
N SER A 668 -17.10 20.46 32.37
CA SER A 668 -16.39 19.17 32.38
C SER A 668 -17.17 18.11 31.58
N LEU A 669 -16.46 17.35 30.74
CA LEU A 669 -17.02 16.32 29.85
C LEU A 669 -16.53 14.94 30.28
N ALA A 670 -17.44 13.99 30.40
CA ALA A 670 -17.12 12.56 30.45
C ALA A 670 -17.98 11.82 29.43
N PHE A 671 -17.35 11.26 28.40
CA PHE A 671 -17.99 10.48 27.35
C PHE A 671 -17.66 9.00 27.52
N ARG A 672 -18.66 8.14 27.38
CA ARG A 672 -18.49 6.69 27.50
C ARG A 672 -19.33 5.95 26.45
N THR A 673 -18.73 4.93 25.86
CA THR A 673 -19.40 3.88 25.09
C THR A 673 -19.04 2.51 25.69
N MET A 674 -19.48 1.42 25.04
CA MET A 674 -19.01 0.07 25.41
C MET A 674 -17.53 -0.14 25.16
N ALA A 675 -16.94 0.57 24.17
CA ALA A 675 -15.57 0.37 23.73
C ALA A 675 -14.58 1.39 24.29
N TYR A 676 -15.05 2.55 24.77
CA TYR A 676 -14.17 3.68 25.06
C TYR A 676 -14.70 4.63 26.13
N ILE A 677 -13.79 5.28 26.86
CA ILE A 677 -14.07 6.38 27.79
C ILE A 677 -13.14 7.54 27.47
N ALA A 678 -13.69 8.75 27.36
CA ALA A 678 -12.97 10.00 27.22
C ALA A 678 -13.39 11.00 28.29
N THR A 679 -12.45 11.88 28.64
CA THR A 679 -12.74 13.07 29.44
C THR A 679 -12.22 14.31 28.72
N GLY A 680 -12.85 15.45 28.97
CA GLY A 680 -12.50 16.69 28.31
C GLY A 680 -13.29 17.87 28.83
N GLU A 681 -13.41 18.88 27.99
CA GLU A 681 -14.16 20.10 28.30
C GLU A 681 -15.08 20.49 27.14
N VAL A 682 -16.19 21.12 27.50
CA VAL A 682 -17.19 21.65 26.60
C VAL A 682 -17.30 23.17 26.78
N THR A 683 -17.30 23.88 25.67
CA THR A 683 -17.53 25.33 25.61
C THR A 683 -18.54 25.66 24.52
N ILE A 684 -19.09 26.87 24.55
CA ILE A 684 -19.97 27.38 23.49
C ILE A 684 -19.25 28.53 22.79
N SER A 685 -19.16 28.47 21.46
CA SER A 685 -18.57 29.52 20.62
C SER A 685 -19.50 29.88 19.48
N GLY A 686 -20.17 31.03 19.59
CA GLY A 686 -21.32 31.34 18.73
C GLY A 686 -22.47 30.35 18.99
N ASP A 687 -23.16 29.92 17.94
CA ASP A 687 -24.23 28.90 18.01
C ASP A 687 -23.70 27.47 17.82
N MET A 688 -22.50 27.20 18.35
CA MET A 688 -21.82 25.91 18.21
C MET A 688 -21.37 25.40 19.57
N LEU A 689 -21.55 24.10 19.80
CA LEU A 689 -20.95 23.38 20.90
C LEU A 689 -19.53 22.96 20.51
N CYS A 690 -18.56 23.28 21.34
CA CYS A 690 -17.16 22.96 21.12
C CYS A 690 -16.66 22.00 22.19
N GLU A 691 -16.13 20.86 21.77
CA GLU A 691 -15.53 19.86 22.65
C GLU A 691 -14.02 19.85 22.49
N ARG A 692 -13.30 19.72 23.60
CA ARG A 692 -11.87 19.42 23.61
C ARG A 692 -11.63 18.19 24.45
N VAL A 693 -11.21 17.11 23.79
CA VAL A 693 -10.88 15.83 24.41
C VAL A 693 -9.44 15.53 24.05
N GLU A 694 -8.53 15.44 25.02
CA GLU A 694 -7.10 15.24 24.73
C GLU A 694 -6.82 13.92 23.99
N SER A 695 -7.63 12.89 24.29
CA SER A 695 -7.51 11.53 23.77
C SER A 695 -8.20 11.30 22.43
N LEU A 696 -8.87 12.30 21.86
CA LEU A 696 -9.53 12.26 20.56
C LEU A 696 -9.16 13.50 19.76
N SER A 697 -9.50 13.55 18.47
CA SER A 697 -9.42 14.77 17.67
C SER A 697 -8.03 15.43 17.63
N LEU A 698 -6.96 14.65 17.79
CA LEU A 698 -5.58 15.15 17.91
C LEU A 698 -5.40 16.15 19.09
N GLY A 699 -6.23 16.05 20.14
CA GLY A 699 -6.29 16.99 21.26
C GLY A 699 -6.82 18.38 20.90
N ARG A 700 -7.39 18.55 19.71
CA ARG A 700 -7.90 19.83 19.19
C ARG A 700 -9.34 20.05 19.62
N THR A 701 -9.73 21.31 19.69
CA THR A 701 -11.13 21.68 19.88
C THR A 701 -11.90 21.46 18.58
N VAL A 702 -12.97 20.67 18.65
CA VAL A 702 -13.89 20.41 17.54
C VAL A 702 -15.24 21.02 17.87
N CYS A 703 -15.78 21.81 16.95
CA CYS A 703 -17.04 22.52 17.15
C CYS A 703 -18.10 22.01 16.19
N GLY A 704 -19.35 21.95 16.67
CA GLY A 704 -20.47 21.40 15.95
C GLY A 704 -21.82 22.00 16.37
N PRO A 705 -22.80 22.06 15.47
CA PRO A 705 -24.16 22.46 15.83
C PRO A 705 -24.90 21.33 16.54
N ILE A 706 -25.93 21.70 17.31
CA ILE A 706 -26.95 20.77 17.80
C ILE A 706 -28.23 21.04 17.04
N TYR A 707 -28.86 20.00 16.51
CA TYR A 707 -30.16 20.08 15.85
C TYR A 707 -31.24 19.45 16.72
N ARG A 708 -32.44 20.04 16.72
CA ARG A 708 -33.64 19.41 17.26
C ARG A 708 -34.16 18.40 16.23
N ASN A 709 -34.39 17.15 16.65
CA ASN A 709 -35.04 16.16 15.80
C ASN A 709 -36.56 16.37 15.83
N ALA A 710 -37.25 16.01 14.76
CA ALA A 710 -38.71 16.07 14.74
C ALA A 710 -39.26 15.16 15.86
N ALA A 711 -40.29 15.61 16.58
CA ALA A 711 -40.92 14.80 17.62
C ALA A 711 -41.66 13.62 16.96
N SER A 712 -40.96 12.51 16.75
CA SER A 712 -41.56 11.25 16.38
C SER A 712 -42.11 10.59 17.64
N LEU A 713 -43.39 10.22 17.61
CA LEU A 713 -44.06 9.47 18.69
C LEU A 713 -43.61 7.98 18.74
N VAL A 714 -42.47 7.66 18.12
CA VAL A 714 -41.91 6.31 18.02
C VAL A 714 -40.91 6.10 19.14
N GLU A 715 -41.10 5.02 19.90
CA GLU A 715 -40.23 4.59 20.98
C GLU A 715 -38.81 4.30 20.43
N GLY A 716 -37.81 5.08 20.87
CA GLY A 716 -36.41 4.92 20.46
C GLY A 716 -35.80 6.07 19.64
N GLU A 717 -36.56 7.10 19.27
CA GLU A 717 -36.00 8.30 18.62
C GLU A 717 -35.46 9.32 19.65
N TYR A 718 -34.25 9.83 19.39
CA TYR A 718 -33.56 10.79 20.24
C TYR A 718 -34.00 12.23 19.95
N MET A 719 -34.09 13.08 20.99
CA MET A 719 -34.60 14.46 20.85
C MET A 719 -33.67 15.39 20.06
N TYR A 720 -32.36 15.16 20.13
CA TYR A 720 -31.36 16.04 19.54
C TYR A 720 -30.30 15.25 18.77
N THR A 721 -29.63 15.93 17.85
CA THR A 721 -28.43 15.43 17.18
C THR A 721 -27.32 16.45 17.30
N TYR A 722 -26.22 16.08 17.95
CA TYR A 722 -24.97 16.85 17.93
C TYR A 722 -24.03 16.26 16.90
N VAL A 723 -23.51 17.09 16.00
CA VAL A 723 -22.59 16.65 14.95
C VAL A 723 -21.34 17.51 14.95
N ASN A 724 -20.16 16.89 14.91
CA ASN A 724 -18.88 17.57 14.74
C ASN A 724 -17.96 16.79 13.79
N ALA A 725 -16.68 17.16 13.71
CA ALA A 725 -15.69 16.54 12.84
C ALA A 725 -15.43 15.04 13.12
N THR A 726 -15.77 14.53 14.31
CA THR A 726 -15.42 13.16 14.73
C THR A 726 -16.61 12.31 15.15
N LYS A 727 -17.79 12.88 15.36
CA LYS A 727 -18.98 12.13 15.78
C LYS A 727 -20.29 12.75 15.28
N VAL A 728 -21.27 11.89 15.02
CA VAL A 728 -22.69 12.21 14.96
C VAL A 728 -23.34 11.50 16.15
N PHE A 729 -23.82 12.27 17.14
CA PHE A 729 -24.43 11.75 18.36
C PHE A 729 -25.90 12.12 18.40
N HIS A 730 -26.77 11.12 18.28
CA HIS A 730 -28.20 11.24 18.49
C HIS A 730 -28.48 10.98 19.98
N PHE A 731 -29.02 11.97 20.69
CA PHE A 731 -29.17 11.91 22.15
C PHE A 731 -30.44 12.57 22.68
N SER A 732 -30.81 12.17 23.89
CA SER A 732 -31.79 12.84 24.74
C SER A 732 -31.14 13.18 26.09
N PRO A 733 -31.26 14.43 26.58
CA PRO A 733 -30.86 14.74 27.95
C PRO A 733 -31.75 14.01 28.95
N VAL A 734 -31.15 13.47 30.00
CA VAL A 734 -31.81 12.87 31.17
C VAL A 734 -31.34 13.58 32.44
N ASP A 735 -32.24 13.63 33.42
CA ASP A 735 -32.03 14.27 34.73
C ASP A 735 -31.12 13.45 35.66
#